data_AF-I2F5R8-F1
#
_entry.id   AF-I2F5R8-F1
#
_cell.length_a   1.000
_cell.length_b   1.000
_cell.length_c   1.000
_cell.angle_alpha   90.00
_cell.angle_beta   90.00
_cell.angle_gamma   90.00
#
_symmetry.space_group_name_H-M   'P 1'
#
loop_
_entity.id
_entity.type
_entity.pdbx_description
1 polymer ?
#
loop_
_entity_poly.entity_id
_entity_poly.type
_entity_poly.pdbx_seq_one_letter_code
_entity_poly.pdbx_strand_id
1 'polypeptide(L)'
;MNELEPLKTLLSSRVKHATTLGAKTIVLKNAKKETLKCISEGEFKTISNDVNLDFKWYQTIKSLKGLLSVADHFSDSPVVITEWLYVVIKKYAPLFESYFGKVVAVDCGERASIDTGENISDELMPLFDIDGQFISVKDFPETETIPLFERITPIEVNTLDQLLNHTAGKKCTGIHLDKNLESFLIEAGVSLVSSSSNHEVIIVSSPAESVQSEVDREVSMLRAIGREVEVIDFTGYCPGEEARSIDLKNELKEHFGFDSFKEYEVYGKTGNYLVSQEELIRYLIDQNYRQDPSDLFFVASTGSGKSLIYQLTAKILKRDLDRLTVVITPLKALMEDQVNGLIERYFENGAAFLNSDLSFDEKSELTQRVRKGEITILYVSPETFVGNSLSSIIGERSIGLLVVDEAHLVTTWGKTFRVDYGYLGEDLRFLRSRLSFPVMATTATAISGGELNTISEISKLLCLKNPKTVMTNVRRDNIKFKIDSFELNQHSKDCRTAQKLSDSIDYAIDLVESGKKSIIYCPFVGQAHNIYNAIADLEECRNKVGRYTGPTETQERRLTQELFRKGIYRTVIATKAFGMGVDIPDIDEVFHHSVPSIMADYVQEIGRAGRDGRPSVASTHFHTKDLSDSLKLSKISVPEQWKMRHIMEHIGTLIRQSKNGEIVLSLDDIRYLLITGKDKYNEETIRDKARVAIFLIQKDLENKTGKQILIRKGETYQYLYFTASNDDAEELMKSFPEISRESAGYSRKGFFHNEEIRSVGAVYKIDISALWARLYRDRNLRKLVWQFMRFPSKILGKPVIPKIAVEMSVIKDMDSIKQQLTRFIEILGEFALDSARKQMDEKSLFDGIISKVKSASLLTGVQDLDIKIRNIVKNNFVSYNGDRFQTGLFKCRGEIGNYIYTVQNIPNITKDRWLNKLEELLEPCEEGICRLYLNGQDEHTEVITSLLNILDILGMANVKFSGGESCAVHLKCTDRNYILNNFKNYYCEITRDIRRRIDREEQIMRDFFTMKLDDSQRWDFIENYFLGRIY
;
A
#
# COMPACT_ATOMS: atom_id res chain seq x y z
N MET A 1 -7.93 -16.56 53.35
CA MET A 1 -9.24 -17.14 53.75
C MET A 1 -10.43 -16.37 53.17
N ASN A 2 -10.40 -15.03 53.05
CA ASN A 2 -11.54 -14.28 52.48
C ASN A 2 -11.76 -14.40 50.95
N GLU A 3 -10.78 -14.90 50.18
CA GLU A 3 -10.90 -15.07 48.70
C GLU A 3 -11.39 -16.45 48.24
N LEU A 4 -11.42 -17.45 49.13
CA LEU A 4 -11.73 -18.84 48.75
C LEU A 4 -13.23 -19.12 48.68
N GLU A 5 -14.02 -18.48 49.54
CA GLU A 5 -15.47 -18.70 49.61
C GLU A 5 -16.23 -18.26 48.33
N PRO A 6 -15.95 -17.09 47.73
CA PRO A 6 -16.58 -16.68 46.47
C PRO A 6 -16.23 -17.62 45.31
N LEU A 7 -14.97 -18.02 45.21
CA LEU A 7 -14.48 -18.97 44.21
C LEU A 7 -15.17 -20.32 44.35
N LYS A 8 -15.35 -20.80 45.59
CA LYS A 8 -16.07 -22.03 45.91
C LYS A 8 -17.53 -21.97 45.48
N THR A 9 -18.22 -20.85 45.72
CA THR A 9 -19.60 -20.64 45.28
C THR A 9 -19.72 -20.65 43.75
N LEU A 10 -18.84 -19.94 43.04
CA LEU A 10 -18.86 -19.84 41.59
C LEU A 10 -18.59 -21.19 40.93
N LEU A 11 -17.53 -21.88 41.36
CA LEU A 11 -17.15 -23.20 40.84
C LEU A 11 -18.29 -24.20 41.06
N SER A 12 -18.92 -24.21 42.25
CA SER A 12 -20.05 -25.09 42.54
C SER A 12 -21.24 -24.85 41.62
N SER A 13 -21.53 -23.59 41.28
CA SER A 13 -22.61 -23.25 40.34
C SER A 13 -22.32 -23.76 38.93
N ARG A 14 -21.10 -23.56 38.42
CA ARG A 14 -20.69 -24.00 37.07
C ARG A 14 -20.64 -25.52 36.93
N VAL A 15 -20.17 -26.21 37.96
CA VAL A 15 -20.14 -27.68 38.01
C VAL A 15 -21.57 -28.25 38.06
N LYS A 16 -22.48 -27.63 38.82
CA LYS A 16 -23.92 -27.98 38.81
C LYS A 16 -24.53 -27.78 37.42
N HIS A 17 -24.19 -26.68 36.74
CA HIS A 17 -24.67 -26.43 35.38
C HIS A 17 -24.15 -27.47 34.37
N ALA A 18 -22.86 -27.80 34.39
CA ALA A 18 -22.30 -28.87 33.56
C ALA A 18 -23.02 -30.21 33.80
N THR A 19 -23.35 -30.51 35.06
CA THR A 19 -24.16 -31.69 35.41
C THR A 19 -25.55 -31.65 34.78
N THR A 20 -26.23 -30.50 34.77
CA THR A 20 -27.56 -30.36 34.12
C THR A 20 -27.51 -30.57 32.61
N LEU A 21 -26.36 -30.34 31.97
CA LEU A 21 -26.13 -30.61 30.55
C LEU A 21 -25.86 -32.10 30.26
N GLY A 22 -25.98 -32.97 31.26
CA GLY A 22 -25.78 -34.41 31.17
C GLY A 22 -24.32 -34.85 31.30
N ALA A 23 -23.41 -33.98 31.75
CA ALA A 23 -22.02 -34.33 31.93
C ALA A 23 -21.85 -35.39 33.03
N LYS A 24 -21.16 -36.48 32.71
CA LYS A 24 -20.70 -37.48 33.69
C LYS A 24 -19.25 -37.23 34.12
N THR A 25 -18.50 -36.47 33.33
CA THR A 25 -17.14 -36.04 33.66
C THR A 25 -17.03 -34.54 33.46
N ILE A 26 -16.55 -33.84 34.49
CA ILE A 26 -16.35 -32.40 34.47
C ILE A 26 -14.85 -32.15 34.59
N VAL A 27 -14.27 -31.58 33.55
CA VAL A 27 -12.83 -31.33 33.49
C VAL A 27 -12.55 -29.90 33.85
N LEU A 28 -11.72 -29.64 34.86
CA LEU A 28 -11.24 -28.30 35.14
C LEU A 28 -9.99 -28.03 34.33
N LYS A 29 -10.18 -27.20 33.32
CA LYS A 29 -9.11 -26.72 32.45
C LYS A 29 -8.49 -25.50 33.10
N ASN A 30 -7.16 -25.32 32.99
CA ASN A 30 -6.52 -24.07 33.36
C ASN A 30 -6.67 -23.68 34.85
N ALA A 31 -6.75 -24.64 35.78
CA ALA A 31 -7.01 -24.36 37.20
C ALA A 31 -5.71 -24.11 38.01
N LYS A 32 -5.64 -23.05 38.83
CA LYS A 32 -4.54 -22.84 39.81
C LYS A 32 -4.71 -23.68 41.08
N LYS A 33 -3.66 -23.75 41.91
CA LYS A 33 -3.62 -24.51 43.18
C LYS A 33 -4.77 -24.13 44.13
N GLU A 34 -5.17 -22.86 44.16
CA GLU A 34 -6.27 -22.36 44.98
C GLU A 34 -7.62 -22.87 44.47
N THR A 35 -7.85 -22.79 43.16
CA THR A 35 -9.02 -23.36 42.47
C THR A 35 -9.10 -24.87 42.69
N LEU A 36 -7.96 -25.55 42.65
CA LEU A 36 -7.86 -26.98 42.91
C LEU A 36 -8.23 -27.34 44.36
N LYS A 37 -7.73 -26.59 45.36
CA LYS A 37 -8.11 -26.79 46.77
C LYS A 37 -9.61 -26.68 47.02
N CYS A 38 -10.29 -25.71 46.41
CA CYS A 38 -11.73 -25.52 46.55
C CYS A 38 -12.55 -26.75 46.13
N ILE A 39 -12.05 -27.54 45.18
CA ILE A 39 -12.70 -28.77 44.72
C ILE A 39 -12.66 -29.86 45.78
N SER A 40 -11.50 -30.03 46.43
CA SER A 40 -11.29 -31.06 47.46
C SER A 40 -12.17 -30.86 48.71
N GLU A 41 -12.60 -29.61 48.95
CA GLU A 41 -13.44 -29.21 50.07
C GLU A 41 -14.94 -29.06 49.68
N GLY A 42 -15.30 -29.50 48.47
CA GLY A 42 -16.61 -29.27 47.84
C GLY A 42 -17.60 -30.44 47.93
N GLU A 43 -18.78 -30.26 47.32
CA GLU A 43 -19.90 -31.23 47.30
C GLU A 43 -19.76 -32.33 46.22
N PHE A 44 -18.73 -32.28 45.37
CA PHE A 44 -18.63 -33.13 44.18
C PHE A 44 -17.70 -34.32 44.39
N LYS A 45 -17.92 -35.41 43.64
CA LYS A 45 -17.02 -36.56 43.63
C LYS A 45 -15.74 -36.16 42.87
N THR A 46 -14.62 -36.25 43.55
CA THR A 46 -13.29 -35.87 43.01
C THR A 46 -12.32 -37.02 43.23
N ILE A 47 -11.21 -37.03 42.51
CA ILE A 47 -10.12 -37.94 42.81
C ILE A 47 -9.07 -37.18 43.61
N SER A 48 -8.91 -37.46 44.90
CA SER A 48 -8.09 -36.63 45.80
C SER A 48 -6.64 -36.48 45.34
N ASN A 49 -6.06 -37.52 44.78
CA ASN A 49 -4.68 -37.51 44.27
C ASN A 49 -4.55 -36.69 42.98
N ASP A 50 -5.62 -36.57 42.20
CA ASP A 50 -5.70 -35.71 41.01
C ASP A 50 -5.72 -34.23 41.39
N VAL A 51 -6.52 -33.88 42.39
CA VAL A 51 -6.66 -32.50 42.89
C VAL A 51 -5.37 -32.01 43.54
N ASN A 52 -4.62 -32.91 44.18
CA ASN A 52 -3.31 -32.60 44.76
C ASN A 52 -2.18 -32.54 43.74
N LEU A 53 -2.46 -32.81 42.46
CA LEU A 53 -1.47 -32.91 41.38
C LEU A 53 -0.36 -33.95 41.68
N ASP A 54 -0.68 -35.05 42.37
CA ASP A 54 0.31 -36.07 42.73
C ASP A 54 0.80 -36.83 41.48
N PHE A 55 1.93 -36.37 40.92
CA PHE A 55 2.51 -36.96 39.72
C PHE A 55 2.97 -38.41 39.90
N LYS A 56 3.30 -38.83 41.13
CA LYS A 56 3.69 -40.22 41.40
C LYS A 56 2.47 -41.14 41.34
N TRP A 57 1.32 -40.68 41.85
CA TRP A 57 0.08 -41.43 41.72
C TRP A 57 -0.33 -41.64 40.25
N TYR A 58 -0.18 -40.63 39.38
CA TYR A 58 -0.48 -40.80 37.95
C TYR A 58 0.37 -41.87 37.26
N GLN A 59 1.61 -42.13 37.73
CA GLN A 59 2.42 -43.23 37.20
C GLN A 59 1.79 -44.61 37.48
N THR A 60 1.09 -44.75 38.61
CA THR A 60 0.42 -46.00 39.00
C THR A 60 -0.85 -46.28 38.20
N ILE A 61 -1.44 -45.26 37.58
CA ILE A 61 -2.59 -45.39 36.66
C ILE A 61 -2.22 -46.23 35.44
N LYS A 62 -0.94 -46.39 35.10
CA LYS A 62 -0.50 -47.32 34.02
C LYS A 62 -0.68 -48.81 34.39
N SER A 63 -0.96 -49.13 35.64
CA SER A 63 -1.27 -50.49 36.07
C SER A 63 -2.77 -50.78 35.94
N LEU A 64 -3.14 -52.01 35.58
CA LEU A 64 -4.54 -52.44 35.53
C LEU A 64 -5.28 -52.15 36.84
N LYS A 65 -4.60 -52.30 37.99
CA LYS A 65 -5.14 -51.99 39.32
C LYS A 65 -5.43 -50.50 39.49
N GLY A 66 -4.53 -49.63 39.04
CA GLY A 66 -4.71 -48.18 39.05
C GLY A 66 -5.87 -47.74 38.14
N LEU A 67 -5.96 -48.30 36.94
CA LEU A 67 -7.06 -48.02 36.00
C LEU A 67 -8.43 -48.42 36.56
N LEU A 68 -8.54 -49.62 37.13
CA LEU A 68 -9.79 -50.09 37.73
C LEU A 68 -10.21 -49.18 38.90
N SER A 69 -9.26 -48.73 39.73
CA SER A 69 -9.56 -47.81 40.83
C SER A 69 -10.10 -46.46 40.37
N VAL A 70 -9.65 -45.98 39.20
CA VAL A 70 -10.12 -44.73 38.60
C VAL A 70 -11.50 -44.91 37.98
N ALA A 71 -11.75 -46.05 37.31
CA ALA A 71 -13.04 -46.36 36.68
C ALA A 71 -14.21 -46.39 37.67
N ASP A 72 -13.98 -46.88 38.90
CA ASP A 72 -14.98 -46.90 39.98
C ASP A 72 -15.47 -45.49 40.37
N HIS A 73 -14.73 -44.44 40.00
CA HIS A 73 -15.17 -43.08 40.26
C HIS A 73 -16.33 -42.66 39.33
N PHE A 74 -16.41 -43.22 38.12
CA PHE A 74 -17.35 -42.80 37.07
C PHE A 74 -18.68 -43.57 37.01
N SER A 75 -18.93 -44.51 37.94
CA SER A 75 -20.07 -45.44 37.85
C SER A 75 -21.45 -44.80 38.07
N ASP A 76 -21.58 -43.83 38.98
CA ASP A 76 -22.91 -43.42 39.49
C ASP A 76 -23.12 -41.90 39.72
N SER A 77 -22.12 -41.04 39.49
CA SER A 77 -22.23 -39.57 39.69
C SER A 77 -21.21 -38.80 38.85
N PRO A 78 -21.45 -37.52 38.51
CA PRO A 78 -20.48 -36.70 37.81
C PRO A 78 -19.19 -36.56 38.62
N VAL A 79 -18.06 -36.86 37.99
CA VAL A 79 -16.73 -36.72 38.61
C VAL A 79 -16.06 -35.45 38.11
N VAL A 80 -15.52 -34.66 39.05
CA VAL A 80 -14.70 -33.50 38.73
C VAL A 80 -13.23 -33.93 38.75
N ILE A 81 -12.54 -33.73 37.63
CA ILE A 81 -11.13 -34.09 37.43
C ILE A 81 -10.36 -32.93 36.77
N THR A 82 -9.04 -32.94 36.87
CA THR A 82 -8.19 -31.99 36.17
C THR A 82 -8.06 -32.34 34.69
N GLU A 83 -7.74 -31.34 33.86
CA GLU A 83 -7.40 -31.59 32.46
C GLU A 83 -6.20 -32.54 32.27
N TRP A 84 -5.30 -32.60 33.25
CA TRP A 84 -4.13 -33.48 33.20
C TRP A 84 -4.52 -34.94 33.36
N LEU A 85 -5.33 -35.27 34.37
CA LEU A 85 -5.77 -36.64 34.57
C LEU A 85 -6.60 -37.13 33.38
N TYR A 86 -7.46 -36.26 32.85
CA TYR A 86 -8.26 -36.60 31.69
C TYR A 86 -7.39 -37.04 30.50
N VAL A 87 -6.35 -36.27 30.18
CA VAL A 87 -5.43 -36.59 29.07
C VAL A 87 -4.60 -37.85 29.33
N VAL A 88 -4.15 -38.05 30.59
CA VAL A 88 -3.39 -39.24 30.97
C VAL A 88 -4.24 -40.51 30.81
N ILE A 89 -5.45 -40.55 31.36
CA ILE A 89 -6.31 -41.74 31.23
C ILE A 89 -6.68 -41.94 29.75
N LYS A 90 -7.03 -40.88 29.03
CA LYS A 90 -7.39 -40.95 27.61
C LYS A 90 -6.28 -41.57 26.76
N LYS A 91 -5.03 -41.11 26.91
CA LYS A 91 -3.89 -41.59 26.11
C LYS A 91 -3.50 -43.03 26.44
N TYR A 92 -3.48 -43.40 27.71
CA TYR A 92 -2.92 -44.68 28.15
C TYR A 92 -3.96 -45.77 28.38
N ALA A 93 -5.25 -45.43 28.38
CA ALA A 93 -6.32 -46.38 28.67
C ALA A 93 -7.59 -46.12 27.83
N PRO A 94 -7.51 -46.17 26.48
CA PRO A 94 -8.61 -45.80 25.59
C PRO A 94 -9.89 -46.64 25.78
N LEU A 95 -9.80 -47.88 26.29
CA LEU A 95 -10.97 -48.70 26.65
C LEU A 95 -11.85 -48.05 27.74
N PHE A 96 -11.27 -47.17 28.57
CA PHE A 96 -11.97 -46.49 29.65
C PHE A 96 -12.73 -45.23 29.21
N GLU A 97 -12.57 -44.79 27.96
CA GLU A 97 -13.32 -43.63 27.43
C GLU A 97 -14.84 -43.81 27.52
N SER A 98 -15.32 -45.07 27.38
CA SER A 98 -16.73 -45.43 27.54
C SER A 98 -17.31 -45.09 28.92
N TYR A 99 -16.47 -45.02 29.96
CA TYR A 99 -16.89 -44.67 31.33
C TYR A 99 -16.99 -43.15 31.55
N PHE A 100 -16.30 -42.33 30.75
CA PHE A 100 -16.34 -40.87 30.92
C PHE A 100 -17.70 -40.26 30.60
N GLY A 101 -18.51 -40.94 29.78
CA GLY A 101 -19.79 -40.42 29.31
C GLY A 101 -19.63 -39.07 28.61
N LYS A 102 -20.63 -38.18 28.75
CA LYS A 102 -20.51 -36.80 28.25
C LYS A 102 -19.50 -36.05 29.12
N VAL A 103 -18.46 -35.49 28.47
CA VAL A 103 -17.41 -34.70 29.10
C VAL A 103 -17.67 -33.22 28.83
N VAL A 104 -17.66 -32.41 29.89
CA VAL A 104 -17.75 -30.95 29.80
C VAL A 104 -16.55 -30.35 30.52
N ALA A 105 -15.88 -29.39 29.90
CA ALA A 105 -14.78 -28.66 30.53
C ALA A 105 -15.29 -27.36 31.15
N VAL A 106 -14.84 -27.04 32.36
CA VAL A 106 -14.95 -25.70 32.94
C VAL A 106 -13.59 -25.03 32.79
N ASP A 107 -13.52 -23.99 31.95
CA ASP A 107 -12.29 -23.23 31.74
C ASP A 107 -12.13 -22.23 32.87
N CYS A 108 -11.13 -22.47 33.72
CA CYS A 108 -10.85 -21.58 34.83
C CYS A 108 -10.11 -20.32 34.38
N GLY A 109 -9.60 -20.24 33.14
CA GLY A 109 -8.91 -19.05 32.63
C GLY A 109 -7.60 -18.70 33.35
N GLU A 110 -7.09 -19.57 34.21
CA GLU A 110 -5.84 -19.41 34.94
C GLU A 110 -4.77 -20.37 34.38
N ARG A 111 -3.51 -20.34 34.82
CA ARG A 111 -2.54 -21.40 34.46
C ARG A 111 -1.99 -22.02 35.72
N ALA A 112 -2.00 -23.36 35.77
CA ALA A 112 -1.48 -24.13 36.89
C ALA A 112 0.04 -23.94 37.02
N SER A 113 0.52 -23.67 38.24
CA SER A 113 1.95 -23.52 38.53
C SER A 113 2.55 -24.79 39.13
N ILE A 114 3.81 -25.12 38.79
CA ILE A 114 4.55 -26.28 39.30
C ILE A 114 5.11 -26.00 40.71
N ASP A 115 4.96 -26.96 41.61
CA ASP A 115 5.75 -27.01 42.84
C ASP A 115 7.13 -27.59 42.51
N THR A 116 8.19 -26.78 42.59
CA THR A 116 9.56 -27.04 42.06
C THR A 116 10.28 -28.32 42.55
N GLY A 117 9.66 -29.11 43.43
CA GLY A 117 10.21 -30.35 43.99
C GLY A 117 9.71 -31.66 43.36
N GLU A 118 8.75 -31.62 42.43
CA GLU A 118 8.17 -32.84 41.84
C GLU A 118 8.69 -33.12 40.43
N ASN A 119 9.37 -34.26 40.24
CA ASN A 119 9.87 -34.72 38.94
C ASN A 119 8.76 -35.40 38.13
N ILE A 120 8.40 -34.81 36.99
CA ILE A 120 7.55 -35.44 35.97
C ILE A 120 8.36 -36.53 35.26
N SER A 121 7.78 -37.72 35.05
CA SER A 121 8.50 -38.81 34.37
C SER A 121 8.67 -38.55 32.87
N ASP A 122 9.77 -39.04 32.29
CA ASP A 122 10.08 -38.93 30.85
C ASP A 122 8.95 -39.41 29.94
N GLU A 123 8.11 -40.34 30.42
CA GLU A 123 6.98 -40.87 29.67
C GLU A 123 5.76 -39.94 29.65
N LEU A 124 5.60 -39.08 30.66
CA LEU A 124 4.52 -38.08 30.75
C LEU A 124 4.91 -36.75 30.11
N MET A 125 6.21 -36.43 30.06
CA MET A 125 6.76 -35.23 29.42
C MET A 125 6.22 -34.94 27.99
N PRO A 126 5.95 -35.94 27.12
CA PRO A 126 5.40 -35.67 25.79
C PRO A 126 3.96 -35.14 25.78
N LEU A 127 3.21 -35.29 26.88
CA LEU A 127 1.81 -34.82 26.99
C LEU A 127 1.68 -33.35 27.37
N PHE A 128 2.73 -32.79 27.97
CA PHE A 128 2.70 -31.48 28.59
C PHE A 128 3.65 -30.51 27.88
N ASP A 129 3.32 -29.23 27.94
CA ASP A 129 4.22 -28.13 27.64
C ASP A 129 4.53 -27.39 28.95
N ILE A 130 5.81 -27.14 29.18
CA ILE A 130 6.30 -26.62 30.46
C ILE A 130 7.00 -25.29 30.18
N ASP A 131 6.36 -24.19 30.60
CA ASP A 131 6.85 -22.82 30.41
C ASP A 131 7.19 -22.18 31.76
N GLY A 132 8.46 -22.22 32.12
CA GLY A 132 8.97 -21.67 33.38
C GLY A 132 8.32 -22.31 34.61
N GLN A 133 7.36 -21.59 35.22
CA GLN A 133 6.59 -22.06 36.38
C GLN A 133 5.24 -22.69 36.01
N PHE A 134 4.82 -22.70 34.74
CA PHE A 134 3.49 -23.15 34.32
C PHE A 134 3.51 -24.46 33.53
N ILE A 135 2.44 -25.25 33.64
CA ILE A 135 2.20 -26.44 32.81
C ILE A 135 0.91 -26.23 32.01
N SER A 136 0.96 -26.58 30.73
CA SER A 136 -0.21 -26.74 29.87
C SER A 136 -0.20 -28.11 29.17
N VAL A 137 -1.34 -28.52 28.63
CA VAL A 137 -1.48 -29.76 27.85
C VAL A 137 -1.30 -29.44 26.36
N LYS A 138 -0.44 -30.18 25.66
CA LYS A 138 -0.11 -29.90 24.23
C LYS A 138 -1.31 -30.06 23.28
N ASP A 139 -2.13 -31.07 23.51
CA ASP A 139 -3.24 -31.45 22.61
C ASP A 139 -4.48 -31.82 23.44
N PHE A 140 -5.04 -30.84 24.18
CA PHE A 140 -6.28 -31.08 24.93
C PHE A 140 -7.45 -31.32 23.97
N PRO A 141 -8.21 -32.40 24.13
CA PRO A 141 -9.26 -32.77 23.18
C PRO A 141 -10.44 -31.79 23.16
N GLU A 142 -11.09 -31.69 22.00
CA GLU A 142 -12.30 -30.89 21.80
C GLU A 142 -13.44 -31.41 22.69
N THR A 143 -13.79 -30.64 23.71
CA THR A 143 -14.90 -30.88 24.63
C THR A 143 -15.74 -29.61 24.77
N GLU A 144 -17.02 -29.76 25.08
CA GLU A 144 -17.90 -28.62 25.35
C GLU A 144 -17.33 -27.85 26.54
N THR A 145 -16.88 -26.62 26.30
CA THR A 145 -16.15 -25.81 27.29
C THR A 145 -17.02 -24.66 27.79
N ILE A 146 -17.11 -24.49 29.10
CA ILE A 146 -17.89 -23.45 29.78
C ILE A 146 -16.92 -22.58 30.58
N PRO A 147 -16.92 -21.24 30.41
CA PRO A 147 -16.03 -20.38 31.19
C PRO A 147 -16.46 -20.32 32.66
N LEU A 148 -15.49 -20.37 33.58
CA LEU A 148 -15.72 -20.23 35.02
C LEU A 148 -16.18 -18.80 35.34
N PHE A 149 -15.37 -17.82 34.90
CA PHE A 149 -15.65 -16.40 35.04
C PHE A 149 -16.57 -15.92 33.92
N GLU A 150 -17.53 -15.08 34.28
CA GLU A 150 -18.37 -14.43 33.28
C GLU A 150 -17.54 -13.42 32.51
N ARG A 151 -17.67 -13.41 31.19
CA ARG A 151 -17.01 -12.40 30.36
C ARG A 151 -17.72 -11.07 30.55
N ILE A 152 -17.05 -10.13 31.20
CA ILE A 152 -17.61 -8.81 31.48
C ILE A 152 -17.38 -7.91 30.27
N THR A 153 -18.44 -7.23 29.84
CA THR A 153 -18.33 -6.18 28.84
C THR A 153 -18.17 -4.85 29.59
N PRO A 154 -16.96 -4.27 29.65
CA PRO A 154 -16.75 -3.00 30.33
C PRO A 154 -17.47 -1.86 29.60
N ILE A 155 -17.80 -0.81 30.35
CA ILE A 155 -18.28 0.47 29.81
C ILE A 155 -17.07 1.19 29.23
N GLU A 156 -17.04 1.33 27.91
CA GLU A 156 -15.97 2.04 27.23
C GLU A 156 -16.12 3.55 27.45
N VAL A 157 -15.07 4.18 27.97
CA VAL A 157 -15.02 5.62 28.23
C VAL A 157 -13.81 6.20 27.50
N ASN A 158 -14.04 7.24 26.71
CA ASN A 158 -13.04 7.79 25.79
C ASN A 158 -12.62 9.22 26.11
N THR A 159 -13.32 9.90 27.03
CA THR A 159 -12.95 11.25 27.50
C THR A 159 -12.73 11.27 29.00
N LEU A 160 -11.85 12.16 29.46
CA LEU A 160 -11.59 12.35 30.89
C LEU A 160 -12.86 12.82 31.62
N ASP A 161 -13.69 13.65 31.00
CA ASP A 161 -14.95 14.12 31.61
C ASP A 161 -15.96 12.99 31.83
N GLN A 162 -16.12 12.09 30.85
CA GLN A 162 -16.94 10.89 31.04
C GLN A 162 -16.37 10.02 32.17
N LEU A 163 -15.05 9.85 32.23
CA LEU A 163 -14.42 9.05 33.28
C LEU A 163 -14.68 9.65 34.65
N LEU A 164 -14.56 10.97 34.79
CA LEU A 164 -14.89 11.69 36.02
C LEU A 164 -16.37 11.53 36.39
N ASN A 165 -17.28 11.62 35.43
CA ASN A 165 -18.72 11.41 35.69
C ASN A 165 -19.02 10.01 36.24
N HIS A 166 -18.37 8.97 35.70
CA HIS A 166 -18.57 7.61 36.17
C HIS A 166 -17.90 7.33 37.53
N THR A 167 -16.82 8.04 37.86
CA THR A 167 -16.02 7.85 39.08
C THR A 167 -16.40 8.81 40.22
N ALA A 168 -17.17 9.86 39.94
CA ALA A 168 -17.56 10.89 40.89
C ALA A 168 -18.24 10.31 42.13
N GLY A 169 -17.66 10.57 43.31
CA GLY A 169 -18.19 10.15 44.61
C GLY A 169 -18.11 8.64 44.89
N LYS A 170 -17.54 7.85 43.97
CA LYS A 170 -17.39 6.40 44.10
C LYS A 170 -15.98 6.00 44.54
N LYS A 171 -15.84 4.83 45.15
CA LYS A 171 -14.53 4.23 45.43
C LYS A 171 -14.04 3.47 44.21
N CYS A 172 -12.91 3.90 43.66
CA CYS A 172 -12.37 3.34 42.42
C CYS A 172 -11.13 2.50 42.70
N THR A 173 -10.92 1.46 41.91
CA THR A 173 -9.61 0.79 41.81
C THR A 173 -9.12 0.82 40.38
N GLY A 174 -7.81 0.89 40.21
CA GLY A 174 -7.15 0.93 38.92
C GLY A 174 -6.48 -0.40 38.60
N ILE A 175 -6.81 -0.99 37.45
CA ILE A 175 -6.08 -2.13 36.89
C ILE A 175 -5.25 -1.62 35.72
N HIS A 176 -3.93 -1.71 35.85
CA HIS A 176 -2.96 -1.27 34.83
C HIS A 176 -3.08 0.20 34.41
N LEU A 177 -3.42 1.12 35.34
CA LEU A 177 -3.52 2.56 35.06
C LEU A 177 -2.19 3.17 34.57
N ASP A 178 -2.25 3.95 33.49
CA ASP A 178 -1.16 4.84 33.09
C ASP A 178 -0.87 5.87 34.19
N LYS A 179 0.41 6.17 34.45
CA LYS A 179 0.81 7.10 35.53
C LYS A 179 0.21 8.49 35.40
N ASN A 180 0.06 9.00 34.18
CA ASN A 180 -0.54 10.31 33.97
C ASN A 180 -2.04 10.27 34.28
N LEU A 181 -2.71 9.18 33.89
CA LEU A 181 -4.12 8.96 34.21
C LEU A 181 -4.33 8.80 35.73
N GLU A 182 -3.48 8.03 36.40
CA GLU A 182 -3.52 7.86 37.86
C GLU A 182 -3.33 9.21 38.57
N SER A 183 -2.32 9.98 38.16
CA SER A 183 -2.05 11.32 38.72
C SER A 183 -3.22 12.28 38.49
N PHE A 184 -3.77 12.28 37.27
CA PHE A 184 -4.94 13.07 36.91
C PHE A 184 -6.17 12.72 37.76
N LEU A 185 -6.44 11.42 37.96
CA LEU A 185 -7.57 10.96 38.77
C LEU A 185 -7.42 11.42 40.23
N ILE A 186 -6.20 11.36 40.78
CA ILE A 186 -5.90 11.84 42.14
C ILE A 186 -6.08 13.37 42.22
N GLU A 187 -5.55 14.13 41.25
CA GLU A 187 -5.72 15.59 41.15
C GLU A 187 -7.19 15.99 41.05
N ALA A 188 -7.98 15.22 40.31
CA ALA A 188 -9.42 15.41 40.16
C ALA A 188 -10.26 14.95 41.37
N GLY A 189 -9.61 14.44 42.43
CA GLY A 189 -10.26 14.04 43.68
C GLY A 189 -10.90 12.66 43.67
N VAL A 190 -10.54 11.79 42.72
CA VAL A 190 -11.03 10.40 42.66
C VAL A 190 -10.33 9.56 43.73
N SER A 191 -11.12 8.86 44.56
CA SER A 191 -10.60 7.98 45.60
C SER A 191 -10.14 6.63 45.02
N LEU A 192 -8.89 6.56 44.59
CA LEU A 192 -8.22 5.31 44.22
C LEU A 192 -7.79 4.54 45.48
N VAL A 193 -8.22 3.28 45.62
CA VAL A 193 -7.86 2.41 46.76
C VAL A 193 -7.11 1.17 46.27
N SER A 194 -6.11 0.73 47.03
CA SER A 194 -5.07 -0.19 46.52
C SER A 194 -5.42 -1.67 46.62
N SER A 195 -6.23 -2.09 47.60
CA SER A 195 -6.68 -3.48 47.77
C SER A 195 -7.56 -3.58 49.03
N SER A 196 -8.87 -3.44 48.88
CA SER A 196 -9.84 -3.95 49.85
C SER A 196 -11.18 -4.04 49.15
N SER A 197 -11.98 -5.03 49.53
CA SER A 197 -13.20 -5.51 48.86
C SER A 197 -14.33 -4.49 48.60
N ASN A 198 -14.11 -3.18 48.79
CA ASN A 198 -15.11 -2.12 48.87
C ASN A 198 -14.99 -1.06 47.76
N HIS A 199 -14.64 -1.46 46.54
CA HIS A 199 -14.68 -0.60 45.34
C HIS A 199 -15.99 -0.78 44.60
N GLU A 200 -16.49 0.32 44.04
CA GLU A 200 -17.73 0.38 43.26
C GLU A 200 -17.42 0.46 41.75
N VAL A 201 -16.22 0.92 41.40
CA VAL A 201 -15.76 1.07 40.02
C VAL A 201 -14.36 0.48 39.83
N ILE A 202 -14.18 -0.33 38.79
CA ILE A 202 -12.87 -0.77 38.30
C ILE A 202 -12.54 0.02 37.04
N ILE A 203 -11.45 0.77 37.05
CA ILE A 203 -10.95 1.50 35.89
C ILE A 203 -9.79 0.69 35.29
N VAL A 204 -9.87 0.42 34.00
CA VAL A 204 -8.87 -0.34 33.26
C VAL A 204 -8.26 0.56 32.21
N SER A 205 -6.93 0.55 32.07
CA SER A 205 -6.26 1.17 30.92
C SER A 205 -5.32 0.17 30.24
N SER A 206 -5.90 -0.81 29.55
CA SER A 206 -5.26 -1.67 28.53
C SER A 206 -6.17 -2.88 28.28
N PRO A 207 -6.76 -3.03 27.09
CA PRO A 207 -7.66 -4.15 26.79
C PRO A 207 -6.89 -5.39 26.31
N ALA A 208 -5.65 -5.61 26.77
CA ALA A 208 -4.96 -6.87 26.49
C ALA A 208 -5.79 -8.03 27.09
N GLU A 209 -5.84 -9.16 26.40
CA GLU A 209 -6.66 -10.32 26.82
C GLU A 209 -6.27 -10.83 28.23
N SER A 210 -5.00 -10.65 28.60
CA SER A 210 -4.50 -10.90 29.96
C SER A 210 -5.15 -10.01 31.02
N VAL A 211 -5.40 -8.74 30.70
CA VAL A 211 -6.06 -7.76 31.59
C VAL A 211 -7.56 -8.03 31.67
N GLN A 212 -8.18 -8.39 30.53
CA GLN A 212 -9.60 -8.77 30.51
C GLN A 212 -9.87 -9.98 31.41
N SER A 213 -8.97 -10.96 31.42
CA SER A 213 -9.10 -12.15 32.28
C SER A 213 -8.99 -11.80 33.78
N GLU A 214 -8.15 -10.82 34.13
CA GLU A 214 -8.04 -10.29 35.49
C GLU A 214 -9.33 -9.56 35.93
N VAL A 215 -9.89 -8.75 35.02
CA VAL A 215 -11.16 -8.05 35.23
C VAL A 215 -12.34 -9.01 35.39
N ASP A 216 -12.47 -9.98 34.49
CA ASP A 216 -13.55 -10.98 34.51
C ASP A 216 -13.54 -11.77 35.83
N ARG A 217 -12.34 -12.12 36.30
CA ARG A 217 -12.10 -12.80 37.58
C ARG A 217 -12.52 -11.95 38.77
N GLU A 218 -12.04 -10.72 38.84
CA GLU A 218 -12.32 -9.80 39.96
C GLU A 218 -13.82 -9.51 40.08
N VAL A 219 -14.47 -9.19 38.96
CA VAL A 219 -15.92 -8.90 38.93
C VAL A 219 -16.75 -10.14 39.27
N SER A 220 -16.40 -11.30 38.72
CA SER A 220 -17.11 -12.55 39.01
C SER A 220 -17.01 -12.93 40.48
N MET A 221 -15.86 -12.69 41.13
CA MET A 221 -15.70 -12.89 42.57
C MET A 221 -16.53 -11.92 43.41
N LEU A 222 -16.58 -10.64 43.04
CA LEU A 222 -17.40 -9.65 43.74
C LEU A 222 -18.90 -9.93 43.60
N ARG A 223 -19.36 -10.34 42.41
CA ARG A 223 -20.75 -10.76 42.17
C ARG A 223 -21.13 -11.99 43.01
N ALA A 224 -20.22 -12.95 43.18
CA ALA A 224 -20.47 -14.15 43.98
C ALA A 224 -20.75 -13.86 45.47
N ILE A 225 -20.26 -12.72 46.00
CA ILE A 225 -20.58 -12.24 47.36
C ILE A 225 -21.69 -11.17 47.38
N GLY A 226 -22.45 -11.03 46.30
CA GLY A 226 -23.58 -10.11 46.20
C GLY A 226 -23.19 -8.64 46.01
N ARG A 227 -22.00 -8.36 45.47
CA ARG A 227 -21.56 -6.98 45.16
C ARG A 227 -21.59 -6.74 43.66
N GLU A 228 -22.25 -5.67 43.25
CA GLU A 228 -22.19 -5.17 41.89
C GLU A 228 -21.06 -4.14 41.76
N VAL A 229 -20.30 -4.25 40.67
CA VAL A 229 -19.20 -3.34 40.36
C VAL A 229 -19.29 -2.94 38.90
N GLU A 230 -19.14 -1.65 38.68
CA GLU A 230 -19.07 -1.06 37.35
C GLU A 230 -17.63 -1.18 36.83
N VAL A 231 -17.45 -1.69 35.62
CA VAL A 231 -16.13 -1.75 34.98
C VAL A 231 -16.07 -0.73 33.88
N ILE A 232 -15.05 0.12 33.93
CA ILE A 232 -14.80 1.16 32.94
C ILE A 232 -13.50 0.82 32.20
N ASP A 233 -13.57 0.70 30.88
CA ASP A 233 -12.41 0.64 30.01
C ASP A 233 -12.11 2.04 29.49
N PHE A 234 -11.08 2.70 30.04
CA PHE A 234 -10.68 4.02 29.59
C PHE A 234 -9.81 3.91 28.33
N THR A 235 -10.41 4.15 27.17
CA THR A 235 -9.76 4.16 25.86
C THR A 235 -9.30 5.56 25.43
N GLY A 236 -9.61 6.57 26.24
CA GLY A 236 -9.23 7.96 26.04
C GLY A 236 -7.74 8.23 26.25
N TYR A 237 -7.34 9.49 26.07
CA TYR A 237 -5.97 9.92 26.26
C TYR A 237 -5.83 10.93 27.39
N CYS A 238 -4.92 10.68 28.33
CA CYS A 238 -4.51 11.64 29.34
C CYS A 238 -3.12 12.24 28.96
N PRO A 239 -3.04 13.53 28.60
CA PRO A 239 -1.75 14.17 28.32
C PRO A 239 -0.95 14.40 29.60
N GLY A 240 0.39 14.45 29.47
CA GLY A 240 1.30 14.90 30.52
C GLY A 240 1.05 16.35 30.91
N GLU A 241 1.67 16.78 32.01
CA GLU A 241 1.49 18.12 32.57
C GLU A 241 1.93 19.22 31.60
N GLU A 242 3.05 19.02 30.90
CA GLU A 242 3.60 19.97 29.93
C GLU A 242 2.59 20.26 28.82
N ALA A 243 1.99 19.21 28.24
CA ALA A 243 0.98 19.37 27.21
C ALA A 243 -0.36 19.89 27.75
N ARG A 244 -0.75 19.55 29.00
CA ARG A 244 -1.98 20.05 29.63
C ARG A 244 -1.93 21.56 29.93
N SER A 245 -0.76 22.10 30.27
CA SER A 245 -0.59 23.51 30.65
C SER A 245 -0.82 24.52 29.51
N ILE A 246 -0.81 24.07 28.24
CA ILE A 246 -0.92 24.94 27.07
C ILE A 246 -2.39 25.33 26.82
N ASP A 247 -2.67 26.63 26.75
CA ASP A 247 -3.98 27.20 26.40
C ASP A 247 -4.20 27.21 24.89
N LEU A 248 -4.56 26.04 24.34
CA LEU A 248 -4.81 25.85 22.92
C LEU A 248 -5.97 26.71 22.37
N LYS A 249 -6.92 27.15 23.22
CA LYS A 249 -8.04 27.98 22.78
C LYS A 249 -7.58 29.40 22.48
N ASN A 250 -6.72 29.96 23.33
CA ASN A 250 -6.11 31.25 23.03
C ASN A 250 -5.24 31.18 21.77
N GLU A 251 -4.42 30.13 21.63
CA GLU A 251 -3.59 29.92 20.44
C GLU A 251 -4.42 29.84 19.15
N LEU A 252 -5.54 29.12 19.19
CA LEU A 252 -6.46 29.01 18.06
C LEU A 252 -7.02 30.37 17.66
N LYS A 253 -7.46 31.17 18.65
CA LYS A 253 -8.07 32.48 18.41
C LYS A 253 -7.05 33.49 17.90
N GLU A 254 -5.89 33.57 18.56
CA GLU A 254 -4.82 34.51 18.24
C GLU A 254 -4.22 34.21 16.86
N HIS A 255 -3.95 32.94 16.57
CA HIS A 255 -3.22 32.57 15.36
C HIS A 255 -4.09 32.14 14.20
N PHE A 256 -5.32 31.66 14.41
CA PHE A 256 -6.19 31.22 13.31
C PHE A 256 -7.53 31.96 13.25
N GLY A 257 -7.85 32.80 14.23
CA GLY A 257 -9.08 33.60 14.26
C GLY A 257 -10.35 32.77 14.47
N PHE A 258 -10.23 31.51 14.88
CA PHE A 258 -11.38 30.66 15.20
C PHE A 258 -11.72 30.74 16.70
N ASP A 259 -13.00 30.81 17.03
CA ASP A 259 -13.47 30.88 18.42
C ASP A 259 -13.57 29.50 19.10
N SER A 260 -13.60 28.40 18.33
CA SER A 260 -13.77 27.05 18.85
C SER A 260 -13.13 25.98 17.96
N PHE A 261 -12.68 24.90 18.59
CA PHE A 261 -12.27 23.67 17.92
C PHE A 261 -13.46 22.90 17.37
N LYS A 262 -13.23 22.10 16.31
CA LYS A 262 -14.25 21.17 15.79
C LYS A 262 -14.34 19.93 16.68
N GLU A 263 -15.55 19.39 16.79
CA GLU A 263 -15.82 18.07 17.36
C GLU A 263 -16.01 17.06 16.23
N TYR A 264 -15.45 15.87 16.41
CA TYR A 264 -15.55 14.77 15.46
C TYR A 264 -16.30 13.61 16.09
N GLU A 265 -17.33 13.12 15.41
CA GLU A 265 -17.93 11.83 15.71
C GLU A 265 -17.00 10.73 15.18
N VAL A 266 -16.51 9.87 16.09
CA VAL A 266 -15.52 8.83 15.85
C VAL A 266 -16.15 7.46 16.11
N TYR A 267 -15.85 6.49 15.24
CA TYR A 267 -16.30 5.11 15.44
C TYR A 267 -15.51 4.44 16.57
N GLY A 268 -16.18 4.03 17.64
CA GLY A 268 -15.63 3.22 18.74
C GLY A 268 -16.00 1.73 18.63
N LYS A 269 -15.58 0.92 19.60
CA LYS A 269 -15.87 -0.53 19.60
C LYS A 269 -17.33 -0.81 19.95
N THR A 270 -17.85 -0.07 20.93
CA THR A 270 -19.20 -0.25 21.49
C THR A 270 -20.21 0.78 20.97
N GLY A 271 -19.74 1.85 20.33
CA GLY A 271 -20.56 2.92 19.77
C GLY A 271 -19.72 4.09 19.28
N ASN A 272 -20.37 5.11 18.71
CA ASN A 272 -19.68 6.34 18.32
C ASN A 272 -19.41 7.23 19.54
N TYR A 273 -18.34 8.00 19.47
CA TYR A 273 -17.98 8.98 20.52
C TYR A 273 -17.43 10.27 19.92
N LEU A 274 -17.33 11.31 20.74
CA LEU A 274 -16.82 12.61 20.30
C LEU A 274 -15.34 12.75 20.65
N VAL A 275 -14.55 13.21 19.69
CA VAL A 275 -13.15 13.63 19.88
C VAL A 275 -13.00 15.04 19.36
N SER A 276 -12.43 15.91 20.18
CA SER A 276 -12.19 17.29 19.77
C SER A 276 -10.91 17.41 18.96
N GLN A 277 -10.88 18.38 18.06
CA GLN A 277 -9.66 18.76 17.33
C GLN A 277 -8.54 19.20 18.29
N GLU A 278 -8.91 19.79 19.44
CA GLU A 278 -8.00 20.16 20.51
C GLU A 278 -7.27 18.94 21.09
N GLU A 279 -7.99 17.85 21.36
CA GLU A 279 -7.40 16.61 21.91
C GLU A 279 -6.34 16.04 20.97
N LEU A 280 -6.59 16.04 19.66
CA LEU A 280 -5.63 15.54 18.66
C LEU A 280 -4.36 16.39 18.60
N ILE A 281 -4.50 17.72 18.69
CA ILE A 281 -3.36 18.65 18.76
C ILE A 281 -2.56 18.40 20.04
N ARG A 282 -3.25 18.33 21.18
CA ARG A 282 -2.64 18.10 22.49
C ARG A 282 -1.92 16.76 22.55
N TYR A 283 -2.49 15.71 21.95
CA TYR A 283 -1.86 14.40 21.80
C TYR A 283 -0.52 14.51 21.08
N LEU A 284 -0.46 15.15 19.91
CA LEU A 284 0.77 15.28 19.13
C LEU A 284 1.85 16.12 19.84
N ILE A 285 1.44 17.16 20.57
CA ILE A 285 2.34 17.95 21.41
C ILE A 285 2.91 17.07 22.53
N ASP A 286 2.07 16.31 23.22
CA ASP A 286 2.50 15.45 24.33
C ASP A 286 3.51 14.38 23.89
N GLN A 287 3.36 13.82 22.69
CA GLN A 287 4.32 12.85 22.15
C GLN A 287 5.75 13.40 22.06
N ASN A 288 5.94 14.73 22.01
CA ASN A 288 7.26 15.33 21.94
C ASN A 288 8.03 15.32 23.28
N TYR A 289 7.35 15.06 24.40
CA TYR A 289 7.91 14.95 25.74
C TYR A 289 8.15 13.48 26.16
N ARG A 290 7.69 12.51 25.37
CA ARG A 290 7.82 11.07 25.68
C ARG A 290 9.13 10.49 25.18
N GLN A 291 9.63 9.45 25.87
CA GLN A 291 10.85 8.74 25.46
C GLN A 291 10.65 7.92 24.18
N ASP A 292 9.52 7.21 24.06
CA ASP A 292 9.12 6.51 22.83
C ASP A 292 7.78 7.08 22.35
N PRO A 293 7.79 8.04 21.41
CA PRO A 293 6.59 8.68 20.92
C PRO A 293 5.73 7.71 20.11
N SER A 294 4.42 7.78 20.32
CA SER A 294 3.41 7.07 19.53
C SER A 294 2.93 7.91 18.35
N ASP A 295 2.45 7.22 17.32
CA ASP A 295 1.95 7.87 16.10
C ASP A 295 0.47 8.21 16.17
N LEU A 296 -0.01 9.01 15.21
CA LEU A 296 -1.42 9.31 14.99
C LEU A 296 -1.82 8.88 13.58
N PHE A 297 -2.87 8.06 13.46
CA PHE A 297 -3.53 7.80 12.19
C PHE A 297 -4.91 8.45 12.22
N PHE A 298 -5.09 9.55 11.50
CA PHE A 298 -6.33 10.31 11.49
C PHE A 298 -7.06 10.20 10.16
N VAL A 299 -8.20 9.51 10.14
CA VAL A 299 -9.08 9.35 8.98
C VAL A 299 -10.28 10.27 9.16
N ALA A 300 -10.38 11.30 8.32
CA ALA A 300 -11.48 12.26 8.37
C ALA A 300 -11.79 12.87 7.02
N SER A 301 -13.08 13.10 6.72
CA SER A 301 -13.57 13.59 5.42
C SER A 301 -12.88 14.86 4.91
N THR A 302 -12.88 15.11 3.59
CA THR A 302 -12.29 16.34 3.04
C THR A 302 -13.00 17.58 3.59
N GLY A 303 -12.26 18.62 4.00
CA GLY A 303 -12.82 19.81 4.65
C GLY A 303 -13.01 19.70 6.16
N SER A 304 -12.72 18.55 6.77
CA SER A 304 -12.83 18.35 8.23
C SER A 304 -11.85 19.19 9.07
N GLY A 305 -10.88 19.86 8.46
CA GLY A 305 -9.87 20.66 9.16
C GLY A 305 -8.61 19.90 9.57
N LYS A 306 -8.28 18.79 8.89
CA LYS A 306 -7.04 18.01 9.10
C LYS A 306 -5.77 18.88 9.17
N SER A 307 -5.66 19.88 8.29
CA SER A 307 -4.45 20.72 8.21
C SER A 307 -4.21 21.54 9.46
N LEU A 308 -5.27 22.05 10.09
CA LEU A 308 -5.17 22.87 11.30
C LEU A 308 -4.51 22.09 12.45
N ILE A 309 -4.75 20.78 12.55
CA ILE A 309 -4.18 19.92 13.59
C ILE A 309 -2.66 19.99 13.56
N TYR A 310 -2.04 19.70 12.42
CA TYR A 310 -0.58 19.73 12.33
C TYR A 310 0.00 21.14 12.21
N GLN A 311 -0.74 22.11 11.67
CA GLN A 311 -0.28 23.50 11.53
C GLN A 311 -0.16 24.19 12.89
N LEU A 312 -1.18 24.08 13.75
CA LEU A 312 -1.14 24.62 15.10
C LEU A 312 -0.12 23.88 15.97
N THR A 313 -0.07 22.54 15.86
CA THR A 313 0.96 21.73 16.52
C THR A 313 2.36 22.20 16.14
N ALA A 314 2.64 22.42 14.85
CA ALA A 314 3.95 22.87 14.38
C ALA A 314 4.37 24.22 14.96
N LYS A 315 3.43 25.17 15.07
CA LYS A 315 3.68 26.50 15.65
C LYS A 315 4.11 26.38 17.11
N ILE A 316 3.38 25.59 17.90
CA ILE A 316 3.65 25.36 19.32
C ILE A 316 5.00 24.65 19.50
N LEU A 317 5.25 23.57 18.77
CA LEU A 317 6.51 22.83 18.83
C LEU A 317 7.72 23.68 18.42
N LYS A 318 7.54 24.62 17.49
CA LYS A 318 8.57 25.58 17.11
C LYS A 318 8.85 26.60 18.22
N ARG A 319 7.81 27.12 18.88
CA ARG A 319 7.95 28.09 19.97
C ARG A 319 8.61 27.47 21.20
N ASP A 320 8.10 26.32 21.62
CA ASP A 320 8.42 25.75 22.93
C ASP A 320 9.66 24.84 22.90
N LEU A 321 9.91 24.16 21.77
CA LEU A 321 10.96 23.14 21.65
C LEU A 321 11.95 23.41 20.49
N ASP A 322 11.77 24.50 19.75
CA ASP A 322 12.51 24.81 18.52
C ASP A 322 12.57 23.62 17.53
N ARG A 323 11.45 22.89 17.36
CA ARG A 323 11.39 21.72 16.47
C ARG A 323 10.79 22.05 15.10
N LEU A 324 11.26 21.34 14.07
CA LEU A 324 10.75 21.44 12.70
C LEU A 324 9.59 20.47 12.47
N THR A 325 8.54 20.92 11.79
CA THR A 325 7.50 20.03 11.23
C THR A 325 7.75 19.79 9.74
N VAL A 326 7.72 18.53 9.33
CA VAL A 326 7.89 18.12 7.92
C VAL A 326 6.59 17.54 7.41
N VAL A 327 6.07 18.05 6.29
CA VAL A 327 4.80 17.59 5.69
C VAL A 327 5.06 16.99 4.33
N ILE A 328 4.84 15.67 4.20
CA ILE A 328 4.89 14.95 2.94
C ILE A 328 3.52 15.06 2.28
N THR A 329 3.47 15.63 1.08
CA THR A 329 2.21 15.87 0.36
C THR A 329 2.34 15.58 -1.14
N PRO A 330 1.29 15.09 -1.81
CA PRO A 330 1.39 14.54 -3.15
C PRO A 330 1.67 15.57 -4.25
N LEU A 331 1.06 16.75 -4.22
CA LEU A 331 1.03 17.65 -5.38
C LEU A 331 1.81 18.92 -5.12
N LYS A 332 2.64 19.33 -6.09
CA LYS A 332 3.37 20.60 -6.05
C LYS A 332 2.43 21.81 -5.94
N ALA A 333 1.35 21.80 -6.70
CA ALA A 333 0.32 22.84 -6.61
C ALA A 333 -0.29 22.91 -5.20
N LEU A 334 -0.54 21.76 -4.56
CA LEU A 334 -1.06 21.72 -3.19
C LEU A 334 -0.04 22.27 -2.19
N MET A 335 1.25 22.00 -2.37
CA MET A 335 2.32 22.61 -1.56
C MET A 335 2.34 24.12 -1.68
N GLU A 336 2.32 24.65 -2.91
CA GLU A 336 2.31 26.08 -3.19
C GLU A 336 1.10 26.76 -2.54
N ASP A 337 -0.11 26.20 -2.73
CA ASP A 337 -1.34 26.76 -2.18
C ASP A 337 -1.32 26.76 -0.64
N GLN A 338 -0.81 25.69 0.00
CA GLN A 338 -0.69 25.61 1.46
C GLN A 338 0.35 26.61 1.98
N VAL A 339 1.52 26.68 1.35
CA VAL A 339 2.59 27.59 1.78
C VAL A 339 2.18 29.05 1.61
N ASN A 340 1.60 29.42 0.47
CA ASN A 340 1.12 30.78 0.24
C ASN A 340 0.03 31.16 1.26
N GLY A 341 -0.95 30.27 1.48
CA GLY A 341 -1.99 30.49 2.50
C GLY A 341 -1.45 30.60 3.92
N LEU A 342 -0.34 29.91 4.26
CA LEU A 342 0.31 30.01 5.57
C LEU A 342 1.16 31.29 5.71
N ILE A 343 1.87 31.70 4.66
CA ILE A 343 2.68 32.92 4.66
C ILE A 343 1.79 34.15 4.72
N GLU A 344 0.75 34.22 3.88
CA GLU A 344 -0.18 35.35 3.81
C GLU A 344 -0.92 35.58 5.13
N ARG A 345 -1.08 34.53 5.93
CA ARG A 345 -1.94 34.58 7.10
C ARG A 345 -1.20 34.52 8.44
N TYR A 346 -0.12 33.73 8.60
CA TYR A 346 0.27 33.28 9.97
C TYR A 346 1.76 33.06 10.25
N PHE A 347 2.58 32.74 9.24
CA PHE A 347 4.00 32.42 9.42
C PHE A 347 4.84 33.40 8.63
N GLU A 348 5.39 34.45 9.27
CA GLU A 348 6.33 35.41 8.68
C GLU A 348 7.54 34.68 8.04
N ASN A 349 7.38 34.25 6.78
CA ASN A 349 8.30 33.39 6.03
C ASN A 349 8.67 32.04 6.71
N GLY A 350 7.87 31.58 7.68
CA GLY A 350 8.14 30.36 8.46
C GLY A 350 7.67 29.05 7.80
N ALA A 351 6.98 29.11 6.66
CA ALA A 351 6.57 27.96 5.87
C ALA A 351 7.33 27.94 4.53
N ALA A 352 7.78 26.77 4.10
CA ALA A 352 8.45 26.60 2.82
C ALA A 352 8.11 25.25 2.20
N PHE A 353 8.29 25.12 0.88
CA PHE A 353 8.23 23.85 0.18
C PHE A 353 9.58 23.52 -0.45
N LEU A 354 9.88 22.23 -0.57
CA LEU A 354 11.03 21.71 -1.27
C LEU A 354 10.58 20.71 -2.34
N ASN A 355 10.79 21.08 -3.60
CA ASN A 355 10.47 20.24 -4.75
C ASN A 355 11.62 20.25 -5.78
N SER A 356 11.46 19.47 -6.86
CA SER A 356 12.47 19.33 -7.91
C SER A 356 12.68 20.56 -8.79
N ASP A 357 11.81 21.57 -8.70
CA ASP A 357 11.77 22.70 -9.63
C ASP A 357 12.57 23.90 -9.11
N LEU A 358 12.89 23.92 -7.81
CA LEU A 358 13.78 24.89 -7.21
C LEU A 358 15.19 24.77 -7.79
N SER A 359 15.79 25.92 -8.09
CA SER A 359 17.20 26.03 -8.47
C SER A 359 18.12 25.62 -7.32
N PHE A 360 19.40 25.39 -7.63
CA PHE A 360 20.39 25.05 -6.61
C PHE A 360 20.54 26.17 -5.56
N ASP A 361 20.55 27.43 -6.00
CA ASP A 361 20.69 28.58 -5.11
C ASP A 361 19.49 28.70 -4.17
N GLU A 362 18.26 28.60 -4.70
CA GLU A 362 17.03 28.59 -3.89
C GLU A 362 17.02 27.42 -2.89
N LYS A 363 17.45 26.23 -3.32
CA LYS A 363 17.53 25.05 -2.45
C LYS A 363 18.60 25.23 -1.36
N SER A 364 19.75 25.81 -1.69
CA SER A 364 20.85 26.08 -0.77
C SER A 364 20.44 27.11 0.28
N GLU A 365 19.81 28.21 -0.16
CA GLU A 365 19.25 29.24 0.71
C GLU A 365 18.19 28.64 1.64
N LEU A 366 17.21 27.91 1.09
CA LEU A 366 16.18 27.24 1.89
C LEU A 366 16.80 26.28 2.91
N THR A 367 17.78 25.48 2.51
CA THR A 367 18.48 24.56 3.40
C THR A 367 19.18 25.31 4.54
N GLN A 368 19.81 26.45 4.25
CA GLN A 368 20.44 27.28 5.27
C GLN A 368 19.40 27.85 6.26
N ARG A 369 18.25 28.33 5.75
CA ARG A 369 17.14 28.84 6.57
C ARG A 369 16.53 27.76 7.45
N VAL A 370 16.34 26.55 6.92
CA VAL A 370 15.90 25.37 7.70
C VAL A 370 16.88 25.08 8.84
N ARG A 371 18.18 25.05 8.56
CA ARG A 371 19.23 24.77 9.56
C ARG A 371 19.34 25.85 10.63
N LYS A 372 19.15 27.12 10.26
CA LYS A 372 19.09 28.26 11.20
C LYS A 372 17.82 28.27 12.06
N GLY A 373 16.86 27.39 11.77
CA GLY A 373 15.59 27.32 12.47
C GLY A 373 14.58 28.36 12.05
N GLU A 374 14.79 29.08 10.95
CA GLU A 374 13.81 30.07 10.45
C GLU A 374 12.52 29.40 9.93
N ILE A 375 12.63 28.14 9.48
CA ILE A 375 11.49 27.37 8.95
C ILE A 375 10.83 26.56 10.07
N THR A 376 9.52 26.77 10.22
CA THR A 376 8.62 26.05 11.14
C THR A 376 8.01 24.82 10.45
N ILE A 377 7.52 24.98 9.22
CA ILE A 377 6.90 23.91 8.44
C ILE A 377 7.62 23.79 7.09
N LEU A 378 8.11 22.58 6.78
CA LEU A 378 8.70 22.24 5.49
C LEU A 378 7.83 21.23 4.76
N TYR A 379 7.20 21.66 3.67
CA TYR A 379 6.47 20.80 2.75
C TYR A 379 7.43 20.11 1.77
N VAL A 380 7.29 18.81 1.57
CA VAL A 380 8.21 18.01 0.76
C VAL A 380 7.42 17.03 -0.11
N SER A 381 7.84 16.87 -1.38
CA SER A 381 7.28 15.82 -2.25
C SER A 381 7.83 14.43 -1.85
N PRO A 382 7.08 13.33 -2.09
CA PRO A 382 7.58 11.97 -1.83
C PRO A 382 8.94 11.70 -2.52
N GLU A 383 9.11 12.13 -3.76
CA GLU A 383 10.37 11.97 -4.51
C GLU A 383 11.52 12.73 -3.87
N THR A 384 11.23 13.92 -3.32
CA THR A 384 12.24 14.74 -2.67
C THR A 384 12.66 14.12 -1.35
N PHE A 385 11.72 13.52 -0.61
CA PHE A 385 11.96 12.82 0.65
C PHE A 385 12.74 11.50 0.46
N VAL A 386 12.41 10.71 -0.57
CA VAL A 386 13.08 9.44 -0.89
C VAL A 386 14.41 9.66 -1.61
N GLY A 387 14.48 10.66 -2.50
CA GLY A 387 15.63 10.90 -3.36
C GLY A 387 16.75 11.73 -2.71
N ASN A 388 16.42 12.59 -1.73
CA ASN A 388 17.41 13.32 -0.94
C ASN A 388 17.37 12.78 0.48
N SER A 389 18.53 12.55 1.10
CA SER A 389 18.52 12.28 2.54
C SER A 389 17.99 13.53 3.25
N LEU A 390 16.77 13.48 3.81
CA LEU A 390 16.19 14.61 4.55
C LEU A 390 17.15 15.12 5.62
N SER A 391 17.95 14.21 6.19
CA SER A 391 19.04 14.54 7.13
C SER A 391 20.04 15.58 6.58
N SER A 392 20.33 15.55 5.27
CA SER A 392 21.18 16.56 4.61
C SER A 392 20.54 17.94 4.53
N ILE A 393 19.20 18.01 4.47
CA ILE A 393 18.46 19.27 4.39
C ILE A 393 18.32 19.87 5.79
N ILE A 394 17.89 19.08 6.77
CA ILE A 394 17.61 19.57 8.12
C ILE A 394 18.89 19.78 8.96
N GLY A 395 20.00 19.12 8.62
CA GLY A 395 21.24 19.18 9.39
C GLY A 395 21.05 18.59 10.78
N GLU A 396 21.37 19.36 11.83
CA GLU A 396 21.23 18.97 13.24
C GLU A 396 19.87 19.36 13.85
N ARG A 397 18.95 19.92 13.06
CA ARG A 397 17.61 20.29 13.54
C ARG A 397 16.83 19.06 14.00
N SER A 398 16.15 19.18 15.14
CA SER A 398 15.21 18.16 15.62
C SER A 398 13.86 18.27 14.90
N ILE A 399 13.27 17.12 14.59
CA ILE A 399 11.91 17.05 14.05
C ILE A 399 10.93 16.92 15.21
N GLY A 400 9.86 17.73 15.20
CA GLY A 400 8.81 17.66 16.21
C GLY A 400 7.58 16.89 15.73
N LEU A 401 7.33 16.91 14.42
CA LEU A 401 6.25 16.18 13.80
C LEU A 401 6.58 15.89 12.34
N LEU A 402 6.34 14.66 11.91
CA LEU A 402 6.31 14.34 10.48
C LEU A 402 4.89 13.97 10.08
N VAL A 403 4.37 14.66 9.07
CA VAL A 403 3.01 14.44 8.56
C VAL A 403 3.08 13.74 7.20
N VAL A 404 2.34 12.66 7.04
CA VAL A 404 2.06 12.04 5.74
C VAL A 404 0.62 12.39 5.39
N ASP A 405 0.46 13.43 4.58
CA ASP A 405 -0.85 13.86 4.08
C ASP A 405 -1.27 12.97 2.89
N GLU A 406 -2.58 12.76 2.76
CA GLU A 406 -3.18 11.80 1.84
C GLU A 406 -2.54 10.40 1.95
N ALA A 407 -2.41 9.89 3.17
CA ALA A 407 -1.73 8.63 3.48
C ALA A 407 -2.26 7.39 2.72
N HIS A 408 -3.50 7.45 2.19
CA HIS A 408 -4.05 6.41 1.31
C HIS A 408 -3.25 6.22 0.00
N LEU A 409 -2.45 7.21 -0.40
CA LEU A 409 -1.59 7.13 -1.58
C LEU A 409 -0.43 6.13 -1.40
N VAL A 410 -0.08 5.79 -0.16
CA VAL A 410 0.92 4.76 0.16
C VAL A 410 0.50 3.40 -0.40
N THR A 411 -0.78 3.07 -0.34
CA THR A 411 -1.31 1.79 -0.82
C THR A 411 -1.82 1.87 -2.26
N THR A 412 -2.43 2.98 -2.66
CA THR A 412 -2.99 3.13 -4.02
C THR A 412 -1.91 3.48 -5.04
N TRP A 413 -1.09 4.51 -4.82
CA TRP A 413 -0.07 4.97 -5.77
C TRP A 413 1.28 4.30 -5.58
N GLY A 414 1.66 4.02 -4.33
CA GLY A 414 2.93 3.38 -3.98
C GLY A 414 3.12 1.98 -4.60
N LYS A 415 2.03 1.29 -4.95
CA LYS A 415 2.03 -0.05 -5.56
C LYS A 415 1.72 -0.05 -7.06
N THR A 416 1.49 1.11 -7.69
CA THR A 416 0.98 1.18 -9.07
C THR A 416 1.83 2.06 -9.97
N PHE A 417 1.89 3.38 -9.74
CA PHE A 417 2.57 4.31 -10.65
C PHE A 417 3.45 5.37 -9.98
N ARG A 418 3.33 5.62 -8.66
CA ARG A 418 4.18 6.58 -7.94
C ARG A 418 4.82 5.92 -6.73
N VAL A 419 5.75 5.03 -7.01
CA VAL A 419 6.42 4.14 -6.06
C VAL A 419 7.12 4.84 -4.90
N ASP A 420 7.47 6.12 -5.03
CA ASP A 420 8.10 6.89 -3.95
C ASP A 420 7.25 6.88 -2.68
N TYR A 421 5.92 6.84 -2.81
CA TYR A 421 5.01 6.61 -1.68
C TYR A 421 5.21 5.26 -0.97
N GLY A 422 5.55 4.21 -1.72
CA GLY A 422 5.85 2.89 -1.17
C GLY A 422 7.19 2.84 -0.41
N TYR A 423 8.16 3.65 -0.82
CA TYR A 423 9.48 3.72 -0.17
C TYR A 423 9.51 4.58 1.10
N LEU A 424 8.50 5.43 1.33
CA LEU A 424 8.45 6.36 2.48
C LEU A 424 8.78 5.68 3.82
N GLY A 425 8.24 4.49 4.09
CA GLY A 425 8.48 3.81 5.36
C GLY A 425 9.93 3.39 5.60
N GLU A 426 10.69 3.06 4.55
CA GLU A 426 12.09 2.68 4.68
C GLU A 426 12.94 3.90 5.06
N ASP A 427 12.71 5.03 4.39
CA ASP A 427 13.36 6.30 4.71
C ASP A 427 12.92 6.86 6.06
N LEU A 428 11.65 6.70 6.44
CA LEU A 428 11.14 7.04 7.78
C LEU A 428 11.82 6.21 8.87
N ARG A 429 11.96 4.90 8.65
CA ARG A 429 12.67 4.00 9.58
C ARG A 429 14.14 4.41 9.73
N PHE A 430 14.80 4.75 8.64
CA PHE A 430 16.17 5.26 8.67
C PHE A 430 16.27 6.58 9.44
N LEU A 431 15.35 7.52 9.20
CA LEU A 431 15.33 8.80 9.91
C LEU A 431 15.08 8.62 11.42
N ARG A 432 14.15 7.71 11.79
CA ARG A 432 13.85 7.33 13.18
C ARG A 432 14.96 6.58 13.89
N SER A 433 15.95 6.05 13.16
CA SER A 433 17.16 5.48 13.78
C SER A 433 18.11 6.54 14.35
N ARG A 434 17.89 7.82 13.99
CA ARG A 434 18.74 8.96 14.37
C ARG A 434 18.01 10.02 15.18
N LEU A 435 16.70 10.18 14.96
CA LEU A 435 15.86 11.20 15.58
C LEU A 435 14.61 10.57 16.19
N SER A 436 14.12 11.13 17.30
CA SER A 436 12.85 10.72 17.93
C SER A 436 11.77 11.75 17.61
N PHE A 437 10.67 11.30 16.98
CA PHE A 437 9.54 12.16 16.62
C PHE A 437 8.27 11.34 16.29
N PRO A 438 7.07 11.86 16.60
CA PRO A 438 5.80 11.26 16.18
C PRO A 438 5.56 11.46 14.67
N VAL A 439 4.84 10.50 14.08
CA VAL A 439 4.30 10.59 12.71
C VAL A 439 2.78 10.71 12.77
N MET A 440 2.24 11.69 12.04
CA MET A 440 0.81 11.80 11.76
C MET A 440 0.54 11.34 10.33
N ALA A 441 -0.13 10.21 10.15
CA ALA A 441 -0.69 9.81 8.87
C ALA A 441 -2.15 10.28 8.79
N THR A 442 -2.52 10.99 7.73
CA THR A 442 -3.90 11.48 7.60
C THR A 442 -4.46 11.31 6.19
N THR A 443 -5.76 11.01 6.10
CA THR A 443 -6.45 10.75 4.84
C THR A 443 -7.95 10.97 4.97
N ALA A 444 -8.64 11.22 3.86
CA ALA A 444 -10.09 11.24 3.82
C ALA A 444 -10.72 9.85 3.75
N THR A 445 -10.01 8.88 3.17
CA THR A 445 -10.56 7.57 2.86
C THR A 445 -9.57 6.49 3.30
N ALA A 446 -9.99 5.63 4.22
CA ALA A 446 -9.29 4.42 4.62
C ALA A 446 -10.29 3.43 5.23
N ILE A 447 -10.04 2.14 5.00
CA ILE A 447 -10.89 1.04 5.43
C ILE A 447 -10.28 0.43 6.70
N SER A 448 -11.10 0.34 7.74
CA SER A 448 -10.79 -0.33 9.00
C SER A 448 -11.33 -1.75 8.96
N GLY A 449 -10.49 -2.76 9.20
CA GLY A 449 -10.94 -4.15 9.27
C GLY A 449 -11.23 -4.82 7.92
N GLY A 450 -11.62 -6.10 7.98
CA GLY A 450 -11.90 -6.94 6.81
C GLY A 450 -10.67 -7.26 5.95
N GLU A 451 -10.90 -7.90 4.80
CA GLU A 451 -9.86 -8.24 3.82
C GLU A 451 -9.23 -6.98 3.17
N LEU A 452 -10.00 -5.89 3.10
CA LEU A 452 -9.60 -4.64 2.46
C LEU A 452 -8.96 -3.62 3.43
N ASN A 453 -8.60 -4.03 4.65
CA ASN A 453 -8.08 -3.16 5.71
C ASN A 453 -6.86 -2.32 5.26
N THR A 454 -7.09 -1.08 4.84
CA THR A 454 -6.01 -0.19 4.41
C THR A 454 -5.32 0.49 5.58
N ILE A 455 -5.97 0.65 6.73
CA ILE A 455 -5.34 1.27 7.90
C ILE A 455 -4.13 0.44 8.35
N SER A 456 -4.30 -0.88 8.48
CA SER A 456 -3.22 -1.81 8.82
C SER A 456 -2.12 -1.81 7.74
N GLU A 457 -2.53 -1.83 6.47
CA GLU A 457 -1.62 -1.83 5.33
C GLU A 457 -0.76 -0.56 5.26
N ILE A 458 -1.37 0.62 5.38
CA ILE A 458 -0.69 1.92 5.41
C ILE A 458 0.21 2.01 6.63
N SER A 459 -0.26 1.59 7.81
CA SER A 459 0.53 1.61 9.04
C SER A 459 1.80 0.76 8.93
N LYS A 460 1.68 -0.45 8.35
CA LYS A 460 2.82 -1.34 8.11
C LYS A 460 3.79 -0.75 7.07
N LEU A 461 3.27 -0.20 5.97
CA LEU A 461 4.10 0.37 4.90
C LEU A 461 4.83 1.64 5.35
N LEU A 462 4.20 2.51 6.15
CA LEU A 462 4.83 3.70 6.73
C LEU A 462 5.69 3.41 7.96
N CYS A 463 5.65 2.17 8.47
CA CYS A 463 6.36 1.77 9.69
C CYS A 463 5.94 2.63 10.90
N LEU A 464 4.62 2.84 11.06
CA LEU A 464 4.07 3.58 12.19
C LEU A 464 4.31 2.82 13.49
N LYS A 465 4.66 3.55 14.56
CA LYS A 465 4.88 3.05 15.92
C LYS A 465 3.62 3.26 16.74
N ASN A 466 2.98 2.16 17.16
CA ASN A 466 1.81 2.15 18.04
C ASN A 466 0.78 3.28 17.73
N PRO A 467 0.29 3.41 16.48
CA PRO A 467 -0.50 4.57 16.10
C PRO A 467 -1.86 4.60 16.81
N LYS A 468 -2.18 5.71 17.51
CA LYS A 468 -3.57 6.01 17.91
C LYS A 468 -4.36 6.23 16.62
N THR A 469 -5.32 5.35 16.34
CA THR A 469 -6.14 5.44 15.13
C THR A 469 -7.47 6.10 15.47
N VAL A 470 -7.77 7.22 14.82
CA VAL A 470 -9.00 7.98 14.99
C VAL A 470 -9.68 8.06 13.62
N MET A 471 -10.86 7.45 13.51
CA MET A 471 -11.64 7.37 12.28
C MET A 471 -12.99 8.04 12.47
N THR A 472 -13.21 9.16 11.80
CA THR A 472 -14.44 9.93 11.91
C THR A 472 -15.54 9.37 11.01
N ASN A 473 -16.78 9.76 11.30
CA ASN A 473 -17.93 9.46 10.47
C ASN A 473 -17.70 9.89 9.00
N VAL A 474 -17.98 8.98 8.07
CA VAL A 474 -17.86 9.22 6.62
C VAL A 474 -19.17 9.74 6.02
N ARG A 475 -20.29 9.51 6.70
CA ARG A 475 -21.64 9.83 6.27
C ARG A 475 -21.85 11.32 6.04
N ARG A 476 -22.58 11.65 4.97
CA ARG A 476 -22.96 13.02 4.61
C ARG A 476 -24.44 13.08 4.23
N ASP A 477 -25.30 13.28 5.24
CA ASP A 477 -26.76 13.31 5.05
C ASP A 477 -27.27 14.41 4.11
N ASN A 478 -26.46 15.44 3.85
CA ASN A 478 -26.79 16.49 2.91
C ASN A 478 -26.57 16.10 1.43
N ILE A 479 -26.00 14.93 1.13
CA ILE A 479 -25.79 14.41 -0.22
C ILE A 479 -26.79 13.29 -0.49
N LYS A 480 -27.62 13.45 -1.52
CA LYS A 480 -28.59 12.46 -2.00
C LYS A 480 -28.09 11.73 -3.24
N PHE A 481 -28.58 10.52 -3.48
CA PHE A 481 -28.17 9.70 -4.63
C PHE A 481 -29.25 9.68 -5.72
N LYS A 482 -28.86 9.97 -6.96
CA LYS A 482 -29.70 9.82 -8.16
C LYS A 482 -29.02 8.86 -9.14
N ILE A 483 -29.40 7.58 -9.07
CA ILE A 483 -28.82 6.51 -9.88
C ILE A 483 -29.89 5.98 -10.83
N ASP A 484 -29.81 6.39 -12.09
CA ASP A 484 -30.76 5.98 -13.12
C ASP A 484 -30.13 4.90 -14.00
N SER A 485 -30.71 3.70 -14.05
CA SER A 485 -30.21 2.62 -14.93
C SER A 485 -30.81 2.72 -16.32
N PHE A 486 -30.02 2.49 -17.37
CA PHE A 486 -30.53 2.39 -18.75
C PHE A 486 -30.18 1.04 -19.39
N GLU A 487 -31.09 0.55 -20.25
CA GLU A 487 -30.89 -0.69 -21.03
C GLU A 487 -30.48 -0.36 -22.46
N LEU A 488 -29.58 -1.18 -23.03
CA LEU A 488 -29.17 -1.04 -24.43
C LEU A 488 -30.27 -1.56 -25.36
N ASN A 489 -30.58 -0.79 -26.39
CA ASN A 489 -31.56 -1.17 -27.39
C ASN A 489 -31.04 -2.39 -28.19
N GLN A 490 -31.69 -3.55 -28.07
CA GLN A 490 -31.18 -4.83 -28.60
C GLN A 490 -31.13 -4.89 -30.14
N HIS A 491 -31.81 -3.96 -30.81
CA HIS A 491 -31.96 -3.93 -32.27
C HIS A 491 -30.99 -3.00 -33.01
N SER A 492 -30.25 -2.14 -32.32
CA SER A 492 -29.24 -1.27 -32.95
C SER A 492 -27.83 -1.75 -32.58
N LYS A 493 -26.98 -1.99 -33.60
CA LYS A 493 -25.52 -2.09 -33.43
C LYS A 493 -24.87 -0.76 -33.01
N ASP A 494 -25.67 0.22 -32.60
CA ASP A 494 -25.22 1.49 -32.07
C ASP A 494 -24.63 1.28 -30.68
N CYS A 495 -23.32 1.00 -30.71
CA CYS A 495 -22.32 1.19 -29.67
C CYS A 495 -22.86 1.83 -28.37
N ARG A 496 -22.96 1.05 -27.27
CA ARG A 496 -23.18 1.53 -25.88
C ARG A 496 -22.52 2.88 -25.60
N THR A 497 -21.27 3.04 -26.03
CA THR A 497 -20.48 4.25 -25.82
C THR A 497 -21.09 5.47 -26.48
N ALA A 498 -21.72 5.32 -27.65
CA ALA A 498 -22.39 6.41 -28.35
C ALA A 498 -23.66 6.87 -27.62
N GLN A 499 -24.53 5.93 -27.22
CA GLN A 499 -25.72 6.25 -26.42
C GLN A 499 -25.34 6.94 -25.11
N LYS A 500 -24.38 6.35 -24.38
CA LYS A 500 -23.88 6.90 -23.12
C LYS A 500 -23.31 8.32 -23.25
N LEU A 501 -22.59 8.57 -24.34
CA LEU A 501 -22.04 9.89 -24.64
C LEU A 501 -23.17 10.89 -24.91
N SER A 502 -24.18 10.51 -25.69
CA SER A 502 -25.38 11.33 -25.94
C SER A 502 -26.08 11.70 -24.63
N ASP A 503 -26.42 10.71 -23.81
CA ASP A 503 -27.13 10.92 -22.54
C ASP A 503 -26.35 11.85 -21.60
N SER A 504 -25.01 11.78 -21.62
CA SER A 504 -24.16 12.64 -20.80
C SER A 504 -24.05 14.07 -21.34
N ILE A 505 -24.14 14.25 -22.66
CA ILE A 505 -24.19 15.57 -23.30
C ILE A 505 -25.51 16.25 -22.95
N ASP A 506 -26.63 15.55 -23.10
CA ASP A 506 -27.96 16.08 -22.78
C ASP A 506 -28.04 16.47 -21.30
N TYR A 507 -27.58 15.61 -20.40
CA TYR A 507 -27.54 15.92 -18.97
C TYR A 507 -26.61 17.09 -18.62
N ALA A 508 -25.49 17.24 -19.34
CA ALA A 508 -24.57 18.35 -19.12
C ALA A 508 -25.22 19.70 -19.48
N ILE A 509 -26.03 19.74 -20.54
CA ILE A 509 -26.80 20.93 -20.95
C ILE A 509 -27.82 21.28 -19.86
N ASP A 510 -28.60 20.30 -19.38
CA ASP A 510 -29.58 20.48 -18.31
C ASP A 510 -28.95 21.07 -17.03
N LEU A 511 -27.77 20.57 -16.64
CA LEU A 511 -27.04 21.08 -15.48
C LEU A 511 -26.66 22.55 -15.65
N VAL A 512 -26.18 22.93 -16.84
CA VAL A 512 -25.79 24.32 -17.12
C VAL A 512 -27.01 25.25 -17.13
N GLU A 513 -28.11 24.83 -17.74
CA GLU A 513 -29.37 25.59 -17.79
C GLU A 513 -30.00 25.78 -16.41
N SER A 514 -29.91 24.76 -15.56
CA SER A 514 -30.39 24.84 -14.18
C SER A 514 -29.63 25.85 -13.31
N GLY A 515 -28.46 26.32 -13.76
CA GLY A 515 -27.61 27.28 -13.05
C GLY A 515 -26.88 26.70 -11.84
N LYS A 516 -27.00 25.39 -11.60
CA LYS A 516 -26.29 24.67 -10.52
C LYS A 516 -24.79 24.61 -10.79
N LYS A 517 -23.99 24.71 -9.72
CA LYS A 517 -22.55 24.40 -9.78
C LYS A 517 -22.37 22.89 -9.79
N SER A 518 -21.84 22.34 -10.88
CA SER A 518 -21.72 20.90 -11.06
C SER A 518 -20.35 20.45 -11.59
N ILE A 519 -19.99 19.21 -11.28
CA ILE A 519 -18.80 18.53 -11.81
C ILE A 519 -19.26 17.30 -12.58
N ILE A 520 -18.74 17.11 -13.79
CA ILE A 520 -18.94 15.90 -14.60
C ILE A 520 -17.64 15.11 -14.64
N TYR A 521 -17.60 13.95 -13.99
CA TYR A 521 -16.42 13.08 -13.99
C TYR A 521 -16.43 12.06 -15.13
N CYS A 522 -15.32 12.00 -15.86
CA CYS A 522 -15.05 11.00 -16.90
C CYS A 522 -13.76 10.22 -16.58
N PRO A 523 -13.74 8.89 -16.79
CA PRO A 523 -12.53 8.09 -16.57
C PRO A 523 -11.43 8.37 -17.60
N PHE A 524 -11.78 8.74 -18.84
CA PHE A 524 -10.82 9.02 -19.92
C PHE A 524 -10.84 10.47 -20.38
N VAL A 525 -9.65 11.01 -20.70
CA VAL A 525 -9.48 12.37 -21.27
C VAL A 525 -10.24 12.54 -22.58
N GLY A 526 -10.26 11.51 -23.43
CA GLY A 526 -11.01 11.53 -24.69
C GLY A 526 -12.52 11.73 -24.49
N GLN A 527 -13.11 11.09 -23.48
CA GLN A 527 -14.53 11.27 -23.15
C GLN A 527 -14.81 12.68 -22.63
N ALA A 528 -13.98 13.19 -21.72
CA ALA A 528 -14.08 14.57 -21.23
C ALA A 528 -13.98 15.59 -22.38
N HIS A 529 -13.09 15.35 -23.36
CA HIS A 529 -12.97 16.18 -24.55
C HIS A 529 -14.21 16.12 -25.43
N ASN A 530 -14.76 14.92 -25.66
CA ASN A 530 -15.93 14.75 -26.51
C ASN A 530 -17.16 15.47 -25.93
N ILE A 531 -17.41 15.36 -24.62
CA ILE A 531 -18.52 16.08 -23.97
C ILE A 531 -18.29 17.59 -24.02
N TYR A 532 -17.08 18.05 -23.67
CA TYR A 532 -16.78 19.49 -23.65
C TYR A 532 -16.93 20.12 -25.04
N ASN A 533 -16.36 19.50 -26.07
CA ASN A 533 -16.43 20.02 -27.44
C ASN A 533 -17.86 20.01 -28.00
N ALA A 534 -18.73 19.12 -27.53
CA ALA A 534 -20.11 19.06 -27.96
C ALA A 534 -20.96 20.22 -27.41
N ILE A 535 -20.62 20.74 -26.21
CA ILE A 535 -21.46 21.73 -25.51
C ILE A 535 -20.86 23.12 -25.41
N ALA A 536 -19.53 23.27 -25.49
CA ALA A 536 -18.84 24.54 -25.19
C ALA A 536 -19.28 25.72 -26.10
N ASP A 537 -19.66 25.44 -27.34
CA ASP A 537 -20.04 26.46 -28.33
C ASP A 537 -21.55 26.75 -28.40
N LEU A 538 -22.38 25.93 -27.72
CA LEU A 538 -23.83 26.12 -27.62
C LEU A 538 -24.15 27.43 -26.91
N GLU A 539 -25.19 28.14 -27.34
CA GLU A 539 -25.51 29.49 -26.85
C GLU A 539 -25.80 29.49 -25.33
N GLU A 540 -26.48 28.46 -24.85
CA GLU A 540 -26.88 28.29 -23.45
C GLU A 540 -25.69 27.97 -22.54
N CYS A 541 -24.67 27.30 -23.10
CA CYS A 541 -23.50 26.77 -22.39
C CYS A 541 -22.23 27.61 -22.53
N ARG A 542 -22.16 28.48 -23.54
CA ARG A 542 -21.00 29.31 -23.84
C ARG A 542 -20.59 30.14 -22.62
N ASN A 543 -19.30 30.14 -22.32
CA ASN A 543 -18.69 30.82 -21.15
C ASN A 543 -19.20 30.34 -19.78
N LYS A 544 -19.98 29.24 -19.72
CA LYS A 544 -20.45 28.63 -18.46
C LYS A 544 -19.88 27.23 -18.21
N VAL A 545 -19.16 26.65 -19.18
CA VAL A 545 -18.56 25.32 -19.06
C VAL A 545 -17.04 25.42 -19.09
N GLY A 546 -16.38 24.75 -18.16
CA GLY A 546 -14.93 24.58 -18.12
C GLY A 546 -14.51 23.12 -18.31
N ARG A 547 -13.23 22.90 -18.60
CA ARG A 547 -12.62 21.57 -18.71
C ARG A 547 -11.40 21.45 -17.82
N TYR A 548 -11.23 20.30 -17.17
CA TYR A 548 -10.08 20.04 -16.32
C TYR A 548 -9.59 18.59 -16.43
N THR A 549 -8.44 18.38 -17.08
CA THR A 549 -7.83 17.06 -17.23
C THR A 549 -6.33 17.09 -16.90
N GLY A 550 -5.71 15.93 -16.70
CA GLY A 550 -4.26 15.84 -16.44
C GLY A 550 -3.38 16.54 -17.48
N PRO A 551 -3.64 16.39 -18.79
CA PRO A 551 -2.90 17.07 -19.86
C PRO A 551 -3.21 18.57 -20.03
N THR A 552 -4.23 19.11 -19.38
CA THR A 552 -4.59 20.53 -19.49
C THR A 552 -3.46 21.41 -18.95
N GLU A 553 -3.13 22.50 -19.65
CA GLU A 553 -2.04 23.39 -19.25
C GLU A 553 -2.29 23.98 -17.84
N THR A 554 -1.22 24.21 -17.09
CA THR A 554 -1.32 24.68 -15.69
C THR A 554 -2.06 26.02 -15.57
N GLN A 555 -1.86 26.94 -16.52
CA GLN A 555 -2.55 28.23 -16.53
C GLN A 555 -4.06 28.07 -16.78
N GLU A 556 -4.45 27.24 -17.76
CA GLU A 556 -5.85 26.94 -18.07
C GLU A 556 -6.54 26.24 -16.88
N ARG A 557 -5.85 25.30 -16.20
CA ARG A 557 -6.36 24.66 -14.97
C ARG A 557 -6.65 25.66 -13.85
N ARG A 558 -5.72 26.59 -13.60
CA ARG A 558 -5.89 27.65 -12.60
C ARG A 558 -7.08 28.55 -12.95
N LEU A 559 -7.18 28.97 -14.21
CA LEU A 559 -8.29 29.80 -14.70
C LEU A 559 -9.64 29.08 -14.55
N THR A 560 -9.75 27.82 -14.99
CA THR A 560 -10.98 27.03 -14.86
C THR A 560 -11.41 26.91 -13.39
N GLN A 561 -10.48 26.63 -12.49
CA GLN A 561 -10.79 26.55 -11.06
C GLN A 561 -11.25 27.90 -10.48
N GLU A 562 -10.62 29.01 -10.88
CA GLU A 562 -11.00 30.35 -10.45
C GLU A 562 -12.40 30.74 -10.96
N LEU A 563 -12.67 30.54 -12.25
CA LEU A 563 -13.96 30.86 -12.86
C LEU A 563 -15.08 29.99 -12.28
N PHE A 564 -14.82 28.72 -12.00
CA PHE A 564 -15.77 27.83 -11.33
C PHE A 564 -16.01 28.24 -9.87
N ARG A 565 -14.96 28.59 -9.11
CA ARG A 565 -15.09 29.12 -7.75
C ARG A 565 -15.96 30.38 -7.72
N LYS A 566 -15.74 31.31 -8.65
CA LYS A 566 -16.55 32.54 -8.81
C LYS A 566 -17.99 32.29 -9.31
N GLY A 567 -18.33 31.06 -9.72
CA GLY A 567 -19.65 30.71 -10.26
C GLY A 567 -19.92 31.24 -11.67
N ILE A 568 -18.86 31.65 -12.38
CA ILE A 568 -18.94 32.02 -13.80
C ILE A 568 -19.12 30.74 -14.61
N TYR A 569 -18.23 29.77 -14.41
CA TYR A 569 -18.49 28.40 -14.83
C TYR A 569 -19.51 27.76 -13.89
N ARG A 570 -20.55 27.18 -14.48
CA ARG A 570 -21.57 26.38 -13.82
C ARG A 570 -21.21 24.92 -13.83
N THR A 571 -20.61 24.43 -14.91
CA THR A 571 -20.26 23.01 -15.04
C THR A 571 -18.78 22.86 -15.39
N VAL A 572 -18.08 21.96 -14.70
CA VAL A 572 -16.71 21.57 -15.05
C VAL A 572 -16.70 20.12 -15.47
N ILE A 573 -16.27 19.86 -16.71
CA ILE A 573 -16.05 18.51 -17.22
C ILE A 573 -14.63 18.10 -16.91
N ALA A 574 -14.46 17.04 -16.14
CA ALA A 574 -13.18 16.69 -15.57
C ALA A 574 -12.88 15.20 -15.56
N THR A 575 -11.59 14.87 -15.46
CA THR A 575 -11.16 13.57 -14.97
C THR A 575 -10.83 13.65 -13.47
N LYS A 576 -10.41 12.53 -12.85
CA LYS A 576 -9.92 12.49 -11.46
C LYS A 576 -8.85 13.55 -11.11
N ALA A 577 -8.22 14.16 -12.11
CA ALA A 577 -7.30 15.28 -11.95
C ALA A 577 -7.94 16.51 -11.28
N PHE A 578 -9.25 16.76 -11.46
CA PHE A 578 -9.97 17.84 -10.77
C PHE A 578 -10.35 17.41 -9.35
N GLY A 579 -9.34 17.09 -8.57
CA GLY A 579 -9.50 16.36 -7.34
C GLY A 579 -8.82 17.04 -6.15
N MET A 580 -7.69 16.48 -5.76
CA MET A 580 -6.91 16.90 -4.60
C MET A 580 -6.59 18.40 -4.67
N GLY A 581 -6.79 19.13 -3.56
CA GLY A 581 -6.59 20.58 -3.49
C GLY A 581 -7.77 21.44 -3.96
N VAL A 582 -8.82 20.86 -4.54
CA VAL A 582 -10.05 21.61 -4.83
C VAL A 582 -10.85 21.81 -3.54
N ASP A 583 -10.95 23.05 -3.11
CA ASP A 583 -11.81 23.50 -2.02
C ASP A 583 -12.79 24.58 -2.51
N ILE A 584 -14.00 24.13 -2.82
CA ILE A 584 -15.13 24.94 -3.28
C ILE A 584 -16.34 24.48 -2.46
N PRO A 585 -16.90 25.35 -1.60
CA PRO A 585 -17.88 24.94 -0.60
C PRO A 585 -19.26 24.62 -1.19
N ASP A 586 -19.62 25.27 -2.30
CA ASP A 586 -20.98 25.38 -2.83
C ASP A 586 -21.21 24.61 -4.15
N ILE A 587 -20.73 23.37 -4.23
CA ILE A 587 -21.00 22.49 -5.38
C ILE A 587 -22.34 21.78 -5.15
N ASP A 588 -23.31 21.99 -6.05
CA ASP A 588 -24.66 21.45 -5.94
C ASP A 588 -24.76 19.98 -6.39
N GLU A 589 -24.00 19.59 -7.42
CA GLU A 589 -24.13 18.26 -8.03
C GLU A 589 -22.80 17.69 -8.56
N VAL A 590 -22.56 16.42 -8.29
CA VAL A 590 -21.46 15.64 -8.89
C VAL A 590 -22.07 14.53 -9.74
N PHE A 591 -21.89 14.64 -11.05
CA PHE A 591 -22.36 13.66 -12.03
C PHE A 591 -21.22 12.79 -12.55
N HIS A 592 -21.42 11.48 -12.62
CA HIS A 592 -20.47 10.54 -13.19
C HIS A 592 -20.91 10.09 -14.58
N HIS A 593 -20.13 10.46 -15.61
CA HIS A 593 -20.26 9.81 -16.92
C HIS A 593 -19.97 8.30 -16.79
N SER A 594 -19.00 7.92 -15.98
CA SER A 594 -18.82 6.53 -15.56
C SER A 594 -18.29 6.53 -14.14
N VAL A 595 -18.85 5.66 -13.32
CA VAL A 595 -18.48 5.55 -11.91
C VAL A 595 -17.05 4.97 -11.78
N PRO A 596 -16.29 5.36 -10.74
CA PRO A 596 -14.98 4.77 -10.48
C PRO A 596 -15.12 3.28 -10.11
N SER A 597 -14.01 2.54 -10.14
CA SER A 597 -13.99 1.10 -9.83
C SER A 597 -13.80 0.78 -8.35
N ILE A 598 -13.59 1.79 -7.50
CA ILE A 598 -13.29 1.65 -6.07
C ILE A 598 -14.23 2.57 -5.29
N MET A 599 -14.86 2.06 -4.23
CA MET A 599 -15.81 2.82 -3.42
C MET A 599 -15.18 4.03 -2.75
N ALA A 600 -13.94 3.89 -2.26
CA ALA A 600 -13.18 5.01 -1.68
C ALA A 600 -13.02 6.19 -2.65
N ASP A 601 -12.79 5.92 -3.94
CA ASP A 601 -12.69 6.97 -4.97
C ASP A 601 -14.05 7.64 -5.20
N TYR A 602 -15.13 6.85 -5.28
CA TYR A 602 -16.49 7.37 -5.45
C TYR A 602 -16.86 8.32 -4.32
N VAL A 603 -16.62 7.91 -3.07
CA VAL A 603 -16.94 8.71 -1.88
C VAL A 603 -16.11 9.99 -1.82
N GLN A 604 -14.83 9.93 -2.21
CA GLN A 604 -13.98 11.13 -2.30
C GLN A 604 -14.47 12.10 -3.38
N GLU A 605 -14.97 11.61 -4.50
CA GLU A 605 -15.49 12.42 -5.61
C GLU A 605 -16.83 13.08 -5.26
N ILE A 606 -17.80 12.33 -4.74
CA ILE A 606 -19.11 12.87 -4.34
C ILE A 606 -19.00 13.77 -3.11
N GLY A 607 -18.04 13.51 -2.21
CA GLY A 607 -17.82 14.31 -1.00
C GLY A 607 -17.39 15.77 -1.25
N ARG A 608 -17.17 16.14 -2.52
CA ARG A 608 -16.97 17.52 -2.97
C ARG A 608 -18.25 18.33 -3.00
N ALA A 609 -19.40 17.66 -3.16
CA ALA A 609 -20.69 18.30 -3.17
C ALA A 609 -21.07 18.83 -1.77
N GLY A 610 -21.76 19.97 -1.73
CA GLY A 610 -22.39 20.58 -0.57
C GLY A 610 -21.50 20.71 0.67
N ARG A 611 -20.21 21.06 0.54
CA ARG A 611 -19.29 21.20 1.70
C ARG A 611 -19.72 22.27 2.70
N ASP A 612 -20.56 23.21 2.26
CA ASP A 612 -21.27 24.18 3.11
C ASP A 612 -22.48 23.61 3.87
N GLY A 613 -22.77 22.31 3.71
CA GLY A 613 -23.89 21.61 4.35
C GLY A 613 -25.22 21.73 3.60
N ARG A 614 -25.29 22.44 2.47
CA ARG A 614 -26.52 22.54 1.67
C ARG A 614 -26.87 21.20 1.01
N PRO A 615 -28.17 20.95 0.73
CA PRO A 615 -28.59 19.77 -0.03
C PRO A 615 -27.88 19.71 -1.38
N SER A 616 -27.32 18.55 -1.70
CA SER A 616 -26.55 18.32 -2.92
C SER A 616 -26.79 16.90 -3.45
N VAL A 617 -26.38 16.63 -4.68
CA VAL A 617 -26.72 15.38 -5.38
C VAL A 617 -25.46 14.71 -5.94
N ALA A 618 -25.38 13.40 -5.74
CA ALA A 618 -24.48 12.50 -6.46
C ALA A 618 -25.29 11.74 -7.52
N SER A 619 -24.99 11.93 -8.80
CA SER A 619 -25.81 11.43 -9.90
C SER A 619 -25.03 10.60 -10.93
N THR A 620 -25.68 9.62 -11.55
CA THR A 620 -25.14 8.85 -12.67
C THR A 620 -26.26 8.16 -13.45
N HIS A 621 -26.10 8.07 -14.78
CA HIS A 621 -26.90 7.15 -15.60
C HIS A 621 -26.18 5.81 -15.70
N PHE A 622 -26.38 4.88 -14.78
CA PHE A 622 -25.54 3.68 -14.63
C PHE A 622 -25.83 2.56 -15.65
N HIS A 623 -24.77 1.95 -16.17
CA HIS A 623 -24.84 0.67 -16.89
C HIS A 623 -23.83 -0.34 -16.33
N THR A 624 -24.17 -1.62 -16.28
CA THR A 624 -23.36 -2.68 -15.62
C THR A 624 -21.95 -2.87 -16.21
N LYS A 625 -21.72 -2.42 -17.44
CA LYS A 625 -20.40 -2.40 -18.12
C LYS A 625 -19.56 -1.14 -17.79
N ASP A 626 -20.08 -0.13 -17.11
CA ASP A 626 -19.32 1.09 -16.73
C ASP A 626 -18.14 0.74 -15.83
N LEU A 627 -18.32 -0.22 -14.91
CA LEU A 627 -17.26 -0.74 -14.05
C LEU A 627 -16.09 -1.34 -14.84
N SER A 628 -16.37 -1.95 -16.00
CA SER A 628 -15.33 -2.57 -16.83
C SER A 628 -14.35 -1.55 -17.42
N ASP A 629 -14.76 -0.30 -17.59
CA ASP A 629 -13.94 0.74 -18.18
C ASP A 629 -12.92 1.30 -17.17
N SER A 630 -13.36 1.53 -15.93
CA SER A 630 -12.49 1.90 -14.80
C SER A 630 -11.58 0.74 -14.33
N LEU A 631 -12.04 -0.51 -14.41
CA LEU A 631 -11.27 -1.71 -14.06
C LEU A 631 -10.10 -1.99 -15.01
N LYS A 632 -10.26 -1.70 -16.30
CA LYS A 632 -9.17 -1.85 -17.28
C LYS A 632 -7.95 -1.01 -16.86
N LEU A 633 -8.16 0.22 -16.37
CA LEU A 633 -7.09 1.11 -15.93
C LEU A 633 -6.34 0.58 -14.70
N SER A 634 -7.07 0.06 -13.70
CA SER A 634 -6.46 -0.50 -12.49
C SER A 634 -5.64 -1.74 -12.80
N LYS A 635 -6.14 -2.64 -13.66
CA LYS A 635 -5.42 -3.87 -14.06
C LYS A 635 -4.18 -3.58 -14.93
N ILE A 636 -4.21 -2.58 -15.81
CA ILE A 636 -3.05 -2.19 -16.64
C ILE A 636 -1.87 -1.70 -15.80
N SER A 637 -2.15 -1.12 -14.64
CA SER A 637 -1.12 -0.54 -13.76
C SER A 637 -0.35 -1.60 -12.94
N VAL A 638 -0.81 -2.85 -12.92
CA VAL A 638 -0.19 -3.94 -12.14
C VAL A 638 0.67 -4.82 -13.05
N PRO A 639 1.97 -4.97 -12.79
CA PRO A 639 2.83 -5.88 -13.55
C PRO A 639 2.29 -7.32 -13.60
N GLU A 640 2.37 -7.94 -14.77
CA GLU A 640 1.95 -9.34 -14.93
C GLU A 640 2.96 -10.31 -14.31
N GLN A 641 2.48 -11.47 -13.84
CA GLN A 641 3.33 -12.43 -13.13
C GLN A 641 4.53 -12.90 -13.92
N TRP A 642 4.36 -13.17 -15.21
CA TRP A 642 5.47 -13.61 -16.06
C TRP A 642 6.56 -12.53 -16.17
N LYS A 643 6.19 -11.23 -16.16
CA LYS A 643 7.14 -10.11 -16.13
C LYS A 643 7.88 -10.05 -14.81
N MET A 644 7.17 -10.24 -13.70
CA MET A 644 7.77 -10.28 -12.36
C MET A 644 8.79 -11.42 -12.24
N ARG A 645 8.46 -12.61 -12.75
CA ARG A 645 9.39 -13.74 -12.84
C ARG A 645 10.60 -13.40 -13.70
N HIS A 646 10.39 -12.83 -14.89
CA HIS A 646 11.48 -12.44 -15.78
C HIS A 646 12.45 -11.43 -15.14
N ILE A 647 11.92 -10.41 -14.46
CA ILE A 647 12.74 -9.44 -13.71
C ILE A 647 13.51 -10.14 -12.60
N MET A 648 12.90 -11.09 -11.90
CA MET A 648 13.56 -11.87 -10.84
C MET A 648 14.66 -12.79 -11.39
N GLU A 649 14.48 -13.36 -12.59
CA GLU A 649 15.51 -14.13 -13.31
C GLU A 649 16.72 -13.26 -13.68
N HIS A 650 16.47 -12.03 -14.13
CA HIS A 650 17.52 -11.06 -14.40
C HIS A 650 18.29 -10.69 -13.12
N ILE A 651 17.57 -10.37 -12.03
CA ILE A 651 18.16 -10.10 -10.70
C ILE A 651 18.98 -11.31 -10.22
N GLY A 652 18.46 -12.53 -10.35
CA GLY A 652 19.16 -13.76 -9.99
C GLY A 652 20.45 -13.97 -10.78
N THR A 653 20.45 -13.60 -12.06
CA THR A 653 21.64 -13.66 -12.92
C THR A 653 22.69 -12.64 -12.48
N LEU A 654 22.29 -11.40 -12.18
CA LEU A 654 23.19 -10.38 -11.64
C LEU A 654 23.78 -10.80 -10.28
N ILE A 655 23.00 -11.43 -9.41
CA ILE A 655 23.47 -11.93 -8.09
C ILE A 655 24.44 -13.10 -8.23
N ARG A 656 24.26 -13.94 -9.25
CA ARG A 656 25.21 -15.02 -9.56
C ARG A 656 26.58 -14.45 -9.96
N GLN A 657 26.59 -13.36 -10.72
CA GLN A 657 27.81 -12.69 -11.18
C GLN A 657 28.46 -11.81 -10.07
N SER A 658 27.67 -11.34 -9.10
CA SER A 658 28.16 -10.54 -7.98
C SER A 658 28.92 -11.36 -6.93
N LYS A 659 30.02 -10.82 -6.38
CA LYS A 659 30.80 -11.47 -5.31
C LYS A 659 30.21 -11.25 -3.91
N ASN A 660 29.63 -10.08 -3.66
CA ASN A 660 29.19 -9.62 -2.35
C ASN A 660 27.66 -9.39 -2.26
N GLY A 661 26.92 -9.82 -3.28
CA GLY A 661 25.47 -9.61 -3.38
C GLY A 661 25.07 -8.18 -3.75
N GLU A 662 26.02 -7.28 -4.05
CA GLU A 662 25.71 -5.97 -4.61
C GLU A 662 25.58 -6.08 -6.12
N ILE A 663 24.45 -5.57 -6.62
CA ILE A 663 24.13 -5.56 -8.03
C ILE A 663 23.65 -4.18 -8.44
N VAL A 664 23.87 -3.87 -9.71
CA VAL A 664 23.36 -2.66 -10.36
C VAL A 664 22.40 -3.11 -11.45
N LEU A 665 21.13 -2.77 -11.28
CA LEU A 665 20.07 -3.06 -12.25
C LEU A 665 19.76 -1.80 -13.03
N SER A 666 20.06 -1.78 -14.33
CA SER A 666 19.64 -0.67 -15.19
C SER A 666 18.13 -0.74 -15.38
N LEU A 667 17.42 0.38 -15.29
CA LEU A 667 15.98 0.36 -15.61
C LEU A 667 15.76 0.04 -17.10
N ASP A 668 16.74 0.32 -17.96
CA ASP A 668 16.69 -0.06 -19.38
C ASP A 668 16.67 -1.59 -19.59
N ASP A 669 17.24 -2.37 -18.67
CA ASP A 669 17.27 -3.84 -18.75
C ASP A 669 15.87 -4.46 -18.71
N ILE A 670 14.91 -3.78 -18.07
CA ILE A 670 13.56 -4.30 -17.83
C ILE A 670 12.46 -3.42 -18.44
N ARG A 671 12.85 -2.25 -18.98
CA ARG A 671 11.94 -1.24 -19.55
C ARG A 671 11.00 -1.83 -20.59
N TYR A 672 11.53 -2.68 -21.47
CA TYR A 672 10.78 -3.23 -22.60
C TYR A 672 9.62 -4.15 -22.15
N LEU A 673 9.74 -4.81 -20.99
CA LEU A 673 8.67 -5.67 -20.43
C LEU A 673 7.43 -4.84 -20.05
N LEU A 674 7.63 -3.56 -19.73
CA LEU A 674 6.66 -2.71 -19.05
C LEU A 674 5.95 -1.73 -20.00
N ILE A 675 6.28 -1.78 -21.29
CA ILE A 675 5.61 -1.03 -22.34
C ILE A 675 4.17 -1.55 -22.52
N THR A 676 3.21 -0.61 -22.57
CA THR A 676 1.78 -0.90 -22.78
C THR A 676 1.20 0.03 -23.85
N GLY A 677 1.10 -0.46 -25.10
CA GLY A 677 0.42 0.27 -26.18
C GLY A 677 1.04 1.64 -26.47
N LYS A 678 0.22 2.71 -26.41
CA LYS A 678 0.65 4.10 -26.71
C LYS A 678 1.65 4.69 -25.70
N ASP A 679 1.85 4.07 -24.54
CA ASP A 679 2.85 4.50 -23.55
C ASP A 679 4.30 4.31 -24.03
N LYS A 680 4.52 3.68 -25.19
CA LYS A 680 5.85 3.45 -25.81
C LYS A 680 6.72 4.73 -25.85
N TYR A 681 6.10 5.92 -25.82
CA TYR A 681 6.78 7.22 -25.90
C TYR A 681 6.90 7.98 -24.58
N ASN A 682 6.35 7.47 -23.48
CA ASN A 682 6.44 8.14 -22.18
C ASN A 682 7.48 7.45 -21.28
N GLU A 683 8.74 7.86 -21.43
CA GLU A 683 9.88 7.36 -20.67
C GLU A 683 9.67 7.43 -19.14
N GLU A 684 9.00 8.48 -18.65
CA GLU A 684 8.73 8.65 -17.22
C GLU A 684 7.77 7.57 -16.69
N THR A 685 6.68 7.32 -17.40
CA THR A 685 5.73 6.27 -17.05
C THR A 685 6.38 4.89 -17.03
N ILE A 686 7.24 4.57 -18.01
CA ILE A 686 7.86 3.25 -18.08
C ILE A 686 8.91 3.08 -16.96
N ARG A 687 9.69 4.13 -16.68
CA ARG A 687 10.61 4.17 -15.55
C ARG A 687 9.87 3.89 -14.24
N ASP A 688 8.75 4.56 -14.02
CA ASP A 688 8.01 4.41 -12.77
C ASP A 688 7.41 2.99 -12.64
N LYS A 689 6.89 2.42 -13.73
CA LYS A 689 6.50 0.99 -13.77
C LYS A 689 7.65 0.05 -13.40
N ALA A 690 8.87 0.36 -13.85
CA ALA A 690 10.05 -0.47 -13.55
C ALA A 690 10.42 -0.40 -12.06
N ARG A 691 10.40 0.81 -11.49
CA ARG A 691 10.62 1.01 -10.06
C ARG A 691 9.53 0.33 -9.21
N VAL A 692 8.27 0.35 -9.66
CA VAL A 692 7.16 -0.38 -9.02
C VAL A 692 7.39 -1.88 -9.03
N ALA A 693 7.80 -2.46 -10.17
CA ALA A 693 8.10 -3.89 -10.24
C ALA A 693 9.21 -4.30 -9.25
N ILE A 694 10.29 -3.52 -9.16
CA ILE A 694 11.39 -3.77 -8.21
C ILE A 694 10.88 -3.66 -6.76
N PHE A 695 10.11 -2.62 -6.45
CA PHE A 695 9.52 -2.43 -5.12
C PHE A 695 8.62 -3.60 -4.70
N LEU A 696 7.75 -4.06 -5.61
CA LEU A 696 6.87 -5.20 -5.35
C LEU A 696 7.66 -6.49 -5.13
N ILE A 697 8.75 -6.73 -5.87
CA ILE A 697 9.64 -7.86 -5.63
C ILE A 697 10.28 -7.77 -4.24
N GLN A 698 10.83 -6.61 -3.89
CA GLN A 698 11.44 -6.38 -2.58
C GLN A 698 10.45 -6.68 -1.44
N LYS A 699 9.22 -6.15 -1.52
CA LYS A 699 8.21 -6.35 -0.47
C LYS A 699 7.65 -7.77 -0.44
N ASP A 700 7.54 -8.43 -1.58
CA ASP A 700 7.08 -9.81 -1.65
C ASP A 700 8.09 -10.76 -1.00
N LEU A 701 9.39 -10.57 -1.28
CA LEU A 701 10.46 -11.32 -0.62
C LEU A 701 10.51 -11.06 0.89
N GLU A 702 10.30 -9.81 1.31
CA GLU A 702 10.20 -9.45 2.74
C GLU A 702 9.01 -10.14 3.41
N ASN A 703 7.84 -10.14 2.78
CA ASN A 703 6.65 -10.82 3.30
C ASN A 703 6.85 -12.35 3.40
N LYS A 704 7.54 -12.97 2.43
CA LYS A 704 7.77 -14.43 2.42
C LYS A 704 8.80 -14.90 3.43
N THR A 705 9.79 -14.08 3.74
CA THR A 705 10.94 -14.48 4.59
C THR A 705 10.94 -13.84 5.97
N GLY A 706 10.11 -12.80 6.18
CA GLY A 706 10.15 -11.96 7.37
C GLY A 706 11.42 -11.09 7.48
N LYS A 707 12.26 -11.04 6.43
CA LYS A 707 13.56 -10.33 6.42
C LYS A 707 13.75 -9.54 5.13
N GLN A 708 14.51 -8.45 5.19
CA GLN A 708 14.86 -7.67 3.99
C GLN A 708 15.95 -8.39 3.17
N ILE A 709 15.54 -9.27 2.27
CA ILE A 709 16.43 -10.07 1.39
C ILE A 709 17.08 -9.21 0.30
N LEU A 710 16.32 -8.26 -0.26
CA LEU A 710 16.75 -7.35 -1.30
C LEU A 710 16.52 -5.92 -0.81
N ILE A 711 17.59 -5.13 -0.73
CA ILE A 711 17.56 -3.77 -0.18
C ILE A 711 17.99 -2.77 -1.25
N ARG A 712 17.13 -1.78 -1.53
CA ARG A 712 17.50 -0.62 -2.37
C ARG A 712 18.48 0.28 -1.62
N LYS A 713 19.62 0.59 -2.26
CA LYS A 713 20.64 1.52 -1.73
C LYS A 713 20.53 2.92 -2.30
N GLY A 714 19.93 3.05 -3.48
CA GLY A 714 19.74 4.33 -4.16
C GLY A 714 19.62 4.15 -5.67
N GLU A 715 19.43 5.28 -6.35
CA GLU A 715 19.40 5.35 -7.81
C GLU A 715 20.47 6.33 -8.28
N THR A 716 21.30 5.92 -9.23
CA THR A 716 22.38 6.80 -9.75
C THR A 716 22.57 6.61 -11.24
N TYR A 717 23.08 7.65 -11.89
CA TYR A 717 23.70 7.56 -13.21
C TYR A 717 25.19 7.26 -13.02
N GLN A 718 25.75 6.28 -13.73
CA GLN A 718 27.17 5.95 -13.57
C GLN A 718 27.98 6.34 -14.80
N TYR A 719 27.84 5.60 -15.89
CA TYR A 719 28.62 5.84 -17.11
C TYR A 719 27.72 6.18 -18.29
N LEU A 720 28.13 7.15 -19.10
CA LEU A 720 27.59 7.40 -20.45
C LEU A 720 28.66 7.05 -21.49
N TYR A 721 28.25 6.64 -22.69
CA TYR A 721 29.17 6.26 -23.77
C TYR A 721 29.05 7.19 -24.96
N PHE A 722 30.14 7.38 -25.69
CA PHE A 722 30.15 8.17 -26.92
C PHE A 722 31.29 7.75 -27.86
N THR A 723 31.20 8.14 -29.12
CA THR A 723 32.31 8.11 -30.09
C THR A 723 32.71 9.52 -30.48
N ALA A 724 34.00 9.74 -30.68
CA ALA A 724 34.58 11.01 -31.15
C ALA A 724 35.72 10.72 -32.15
N SER A 725 36.14 11.73 -32.91
CA SER A 725 37.37 11.63 -33.72
C SER A 725 38.58 11.40 -32.79
N ASN A 726 39.66 10.80 -33.30
CA ASN A 726 40.84 10.54 -32.46
C ASN A 726 41.43 11.85 -31.88
N ASP A 727 41.49 12.91 -32.69
CA ASP A 727 42.01 14.22 -32.28
C ASP A 727 41.14 14.86 -31.18
N ASP A 728 39.81 14.87 -31.38
CA ASP A 728 38.89 15.40 -30.38
C ASP A 728 38.93 14.58 -29.08
N ALA A 729 39.05 13.26 -29.19
CA ALA A 729 39.08 12.37 -28.03
C ALA A 729 40.33 12.57 -27.16
N GLU A 730 41.50 12.76 -27.76
CA GLU A 730 42.73 13.05 -27.01
C GLU A 730 42.61 14.36 -26.23
N GLU A 731 42.01 15.39 -26.83
CA GLU A 731 41.79 16.68 -26.16
C GLU A 731 40.75 16.57 -25.03
N LEU A 732 39.69 15.79 -25.26
CA LEU A 732 38.67 15.52 -24.24
C LEU A 732 39.24 14.76 -23.05
N MET A 733 40.06 13.73 -23.26
CA MET A 733 40.71 12.98 -22.18
C MET A 733 41.70 13.83 -21.37
N LYS A 734 42.34 14.83 -21.99
CA LYS A 734 43.17 15.82 -21.27
C LYS A 734 42.33 16.79 -20.44
N SER A 735 41.16 17.18 -20.95
CA SER A 735 40.28 18.19 -20.32
C SER A 735 39.36 17.60 -19.24
N PHE A 736 39.02 16.33 -19.36
CA PHE A 736 38.07 15.62 -18.50
C PHE A 736 38.67 14.29 -18.01
N PRO A 737 39.23 14.23 -16.79
CA PRO A 737 39.81 13.00 -16.23
C PRO A 737 38.77 11.89 -16.02
N GLU A 738 37.47 12.21 -16.05
CA GLU A 738 36.37 11.26 -15.96
C GLU A 738 36.18 10.42 -17.24
N ILE A 739 36.86 10.76 -18.33
CA ILE A 739 36.76 10.09 -19.62
C ILE A 739 37.84 9.00 -19.72
N SER A 740 37.43 7.80 -20.12
CA SER A 740 38.34 6.70 -20.44
C SER A 740 37.93 6.00 -21.73
N ARG A 741 38.92 5.45 -22.44
CA ARG A 741 38.68 4.65 -23.64
C ARG A 741 38.10 3.30 -23.25
N GLU A 742 37.00 2.91 -23.90
CA GLU A 742 36.29 1.67 -23.62
C GLU A 742 36.57 0.59 -24.68
N SER A 743 36.51 0.93 -25.97
CA SER A 743 36.75 -0.02 -27.06
C SER A 743 37.40 0.62 -28.29
N ALA A 744 37.79 -0.20 -29.27
CA ALA A 744 38.13 0.26 -30.61
C ALA A 744 36.89 0.78 -31.37
N GLY A 745 37.12 1.40 -32.54
CA GLY A 745 36.05 1.74 -33.47
C GLY A 745 35.40 0.47 -34.06
N TYR A 746 34.18 0.60 -34.56
CA TYR A 746 33.37 -0.51 -35.07
C TYR A 746 32.82 -0.21 -36.47
N SER A 747 32.35 -1.25 -37.15
CA SER A 747 31.70 -1.16 -38.47
C SER A 747 30.38 -1.94 -38.44
N ARG A 748 29.36 -1.47 -39.18
CA ARG A 748 28.03 -2.11 -39.27
C ARG A 748 27.41 -1.97 -40.65
N LYS A 749 26.34 -2.71 -40.95
CA LYS A 749 25.60 -2.57 -42.21
C LYS A 749 24.45 -1.55 -42.11
N GLY A 750 24.26 -0.74 -43.15
CA GLY A 750 23.19 0.25 -43.26
C GLY A 750 21.80 -0.38 -43.26
N PHE A 751 20.77 0.39 -42.90
CA PHE A 751 19.41 -0.13 -42.76
C PHE A 751 18.70 -0.31 -44.12
N PHE A 752 18.83 0.66 -45.02
CA PHE A 752 18.12 0.67 -46.31
C PHE A 752 18.94 0.11 -47.48
N HIS A 753 20.26 0.32 -47.47
CA HIS A 753 21.11 0.06 -48.64
C HIS A 753 22.23 -0.97 -48.40
N ASN A 754 22.25 -1.65 -47.24
CA ASN A 754 23.25 -2.66 -46.87
C ASN A 754 24.72 -2.20 -47.00
N GLU A 755 24.96 -0.89 -47.01
CA GLU A 755 26.27 -0.23 -47.10
C GLU A 755 27.04 -0.34 -45.77
N GLU A 756 28.38 -0.38 -45.82
CA GLU A 756 29.20 -0.46 -44.60
C GLU A 756 29.35 0.92 -43.94
N ILE A 757 28.84 1.07 -42.71
CA ILE A 757 28.91 2.28 -41.88
C ILE A 757 29.98 2.08 -40.79
N ARG A 758 31.05 2.87 -40.86
CA ARG A 758 32.13 2.87 -39.85
C ARG A 758 31.91 3.94 -38.79
N SER A 759 32.24 3.64 -37.55
CA SER A 759 32.25 4.61 -36.45
C SER A 759 33.28 5.71 -36.70
N VAL A 760 32.96 6.93 -36.28
CA VAL A 760 33.86 8.11 -36.39
C VAL A 760 35.21 7.91 -35.68
N GLY A 761 35.25 7.07 -34.64
CA GLY A 761 36.46 6.71 -33.92
C GLY A 761 36.17 5.66 -32.85
N ALA A 762 37.08 5.52 -31.88
CA ALA A 762 36.92 4.63 -30.74
C ALA A 762 35.70 4.98 -29.87
N VAL A 763 35.26 4.02 -29.05
CA VAL A 763 34.22 4.26 -28.04
C VAL A 763 34.87 4.64 -26.73
N TYR A 764 34.34 5.68 -26.12
CA TYR A 764 34.76 6.22 -24.83
C TYR A 764 33.60 6.16 -23.85
N LYS A 765 33.93 6.05 -22.56
CA LYS A 765 32.99 6.19 -21.45
C LYS A 765 33.35 7.39 -20.60
N ILE A 766 32.33 8.02 -20.03
CA ILE A 766 32.47 9.13 -19.08
C ILE A 766 31.72 8.80 -17.79
N ASP A 767 32.40 8.94 -16.64
CA ASP A 767 31.73 8.93 -15.35
C ASP A 767 30.94 10.23 -15.16
N ILE A 768 29.65 10.17 -15.45
CA ILE A 768 28.79 11.36 -15.45
C ILE A 768 28.54 11.88 -14.04
N SER A 769 28.57 11.00 -13.03
CA SER A 769 28.40 11.38 -11.63
C SER A 769 29.64 12.14 -11.13
N ALA A 770 30.83 11.66 -11.46
CA ALA A 770 32.08 12.36 -11.15
C ALA A 770 32.17 13.71 -11.88
N LEU A 771 31.82 13.74 -13.17
CA LEU A 771 31.81 14.98 -13.97
C LEU A 771 30.85 16.02 -13.37
N TRP A 772 29.63 15.58 -13.05
CA TRP A 772 28.63 16.42 -12.40
C TRP A 772 29.13 16.95 -11.06
N ALA A 773 29.70 16.08 -10.23
CA ALA A 773 30.25 16.45 -8.95
C ALA A 773 31.46 17.40 -9.06
N ARG A 774 32.14 17.51 -10.20
CA ARG A 774 33.27 18.45 -10.36
C ARG A 774 32.85 19.76 -11.03
N LEU A 775 32.04 19.70 -12.08
CA LEU A 775 31.80 20.83 -12.99
C LEU A 775 30.36 21.32 -13.05
N TYR A 776 29.38 20.53 -12.61
CA TYR A 776 27.96 20.83 -12.82
C TYR A 776 27.10 20.64 -11.56
N ARG A 777 27.67 20.81 -10.36
CA ARG A 777 26.93 20.67 -9.08
C ARG A 777 25.73 21.62 -8.98
N ASP A 778 25.77 22.73 -9.71
CA ASP A 778 24.70 23.72 -9.86
C ASP A 778 23.48 23.19 -10.65
N ARG A 779 23.62 22.07 -11.36
CA ARG A 779 22.60 21.51 -12.25
C ARG A 779 22.00 20.24 -11.68
N ASN A 780 20.79 19.92 -12.10
CA ASN A 780 20.22 18.59 -11.87
C ASN A 780 20.95 17.54 -12.74
N LEU A 781 21.49 16.47 -12.13
CA LEU A 781 22.21 15.41 -12.85
C LEU A 781 21.39 14.76 -13.98
N ARG A 782 20.09 14.54 -13.77
CA ARG A 782 19.19 14.00 -14.81
C ARG A 782 19.11 14.94 -16.01
N LYS A 783 19.06 16.26 -15.76
CA LYS A 783 19.07 17.28 -16.82
C LYS A 783 20.40 17.29 -17.57
N LEU A 784 21.52 17.08 -16.86
CA LEU A 784 22.85 16.95 -17.48
C LEU A 784 22.92 15.72 -18.39
N VAL A 785 22.44 14.56 -17.93
CA VAL A 785 22.38 13.33 -18.74
C VAL A 785 21.53 13.55 -20.00
N TRP A 786 20.34 14.14 -19.86
CA TRP A 786 19.49 14.48 -21.00
C TRP A 786 20.18 15.43 -21.99
N GLN A 787 20.89 16.45 -21.48
CA GLN A 787 21.64 17.38 -22.32
C GLN A 787 22.79 16.68 -23.03
N PHE A 788 23.44 15.71 -22.38
CA PHE A 788 24.49 14.90 -22.99
C PHE A 788 23.93 14.06 -24.14
N MET A 789 22.79 13.39 -23.94
CA MET A 789 22.22 12.53 -24.97
C MET A 789 21.71 13.28 -26.20
N ARG A 790 21.35 14.57 -26.07
CA ARG A 790 20.80 15.37 -27.18
C ARG A 790 21.74 16.44 -27.74
N PHE A 791 22.57 17.04 -26.89
CA PHE A 791 23.45 18.17 -27.22
C PHE A 791 24.84 18.02 -26.58
N PRO A 792 25.54 16.90 -26.81
CA PRO A 792 26.76 16.61 -26.06
C PRO A 792 27.89 17.61 -26.32
N SER A 793 27.93 18.23 -27.51
CA SER A 793 28.89 19.28 -27.83
C SER A 793 28.73 20.53 -26.98
N LYS A 794 27.54 20.80 -26.44
CA LYS A 794 27.32 21.91 -25.48
C LYS A 794 27.89 21.60 -24.09
N ILE A 795 28.13 20.33 -23.77
CA ILE A 795 28.71 19.91 -22.50
C ILE A 795 30.23 19.77 -22.65
N LEU A 796 30.66 19.00 -23.65
CA LEU A 796 32.07 18.64 -23.83
C LEU A 796 32.87 19.63 -24.69
N GLY A 797 32.21 20.58 -25.35
CA GLY A 797 32.87 21.56 -26.23
C GLY A 797 33.35 20.99 -27.57
N LYS A 798 33.14 19.70 -27.83
CA LYS A 798 33.61 18.97 -29.02
C LYS A 798 32.50 18.14 -29.67
N PRO A 799 32.58 17.86 -30.98
CA PRO A 799 31.61 17.00 -31.65
C PRO A 799 31.77 15.55 -31.17
N VAL A 800 30.76 15.03 -30.50
CA VAL A 800 30.69 13.62 -30.08
C VAL A 800 29.32 13.03 -30.40
N ILE A 801 29.28 11.71 -30.58
CA ILE A 801 28.05 10.97 -30.87
C ILE A 801 27.74 10.05 -29.68
N PRO A 802 26.67 10.31 -28.90
CA PRO A 802 26.28 9.47 -27.77
C PRO A 802 25.95 8.05 -28.21
N LYS A 803 26.26 7.08 -27.35
CA LYS A 803 26.06 5.64 -27.58
C LYS A 803 25.36 5.00 -26.40
N ILE A 804 24.54 3.99 -26.70
CA ILE A 804 24.00 3.06 -25.72
C ILE A 804 24.82 1.78 -25.83
N ALA A 805 25.47 1.37 -24.75
CA ALA A 805 26.24 0.14 -24.70
C ALA A 805 25.33 -1.02 -24.30
N VAL A 806 25.37 -2.10 -25.07
CA VAL A 806 24.62 -3.33 -24.84
C VAL A 806 25.60 -4.47 -24.66
N GLU A 807 25.41 -5.28 -23.62
CA GLU A 807 26.10 -6.55 -23.43
C GLU A 807 25.08 -7.68 -23.54
N MET A 808 25.32 -8.62 -24.45
CA MET A 808 24.48 -9.80 -24.65
C MET A 808 25.28 -11.04 -24.31
N SER A 809 24.74 -11.89 -23.44
CA SER A 809 25.29 -13.19 -23.09
C SER A 809 24.33 -14.29 -23.54
N VAL A 810 24.77 -15.14 -24.47
CA VAL A 810 23.94 -16.18 -25.07
C VAL A 810 23.73 -17.32 -24.07
N ILE A 811 22.49 -17.78 -23.91
CA ILE A 811 22.11 -18.87 -22.99
C ILE A 811 21.91 -20.20 -23.73
N LYS A 812 21.30 -20.14 -24.92
CA LYS A 812 21.03 -21.31 -25.77
C LYS A 812 22.05 -21.43 -26.89
N ASP A 813 22.09 -22.59 -27.54
CA ASP A 813 22.88 -22.79 -28.74
C ASP A 813 22.53 -21.77 -29.85
N MET A 814 23.55 -21.19 -30.50
CA MET A 814 23.40 -20.10 -31.47
C MET A 814 22.64 -20.53 -32.73
N ASP A 815 22.87 -21.75 -33.22
CA ASP A 815 22.15 -22.28 -34.37
C ASP A 815 20.67 -22.48 -34.04
N SER A 816 20.38 -22.98 -32.84
CA SER A 816 19.01 -23.09 -32.34
C SER A 816 18.31 -21.73 -32.28
N ILE A 817 18.99 -20.69 -31.77
CA ILE A 817 18.45 -19.32 -31.72
C ILE A 817 18.13 -18.82 -33.13
N LYS A 818 19.10 -18.92 -34.04
CA LYS A 818 18.96 -18.46 -35.43
C LYS A 818 17.78 -19.16 -36.11
N GLN A 819 17.69 -20.48 -35.99
CA GLN A 819 16.61 -21.27 -36.58
C GLN A 819 15.23 -20.89 -36.01
N GLN A 820 15.09 -20.81 -34.68
CA GLN A 820 13.80 -20.54 -34.04
C GLN A 820 13.29 -19.14 -34.34
N LEU A 821 14.14 -18.11 -34.27
CA LEU A 821 13.73 -16.73 -34.54
C LEU A 821 13.47 -16.48 -36.04
N THR A 822 14.26 -17.08 -36.92
CA THR A 822 14.02 -17.00 -38.38
C THR A 822 12.61 -17.51 -38.69
N ARG A 823 12.28 -18.71 -38.19
CA ARG A 823 10.95 -19.30 -38.43
C ARG A 823 9.82 -18.50 -37.75
N PHE A 824 10.07 -17.91 -36.58
CA PHE A 824 9.10 -17.01 -35.94
C PHE A 824 8.76 -15.80 -36.81
N ILE A 825 9.78 -15.10 -37.33
CA ILE A 825 9.61 -13.91 -38.17
C ILE A 825 8.92 -14.28 -39.50
N GLU A 826 9.26 -15.43 -40.08
CA GLU A 826 8.57 -15.96 -41.26
C GLU A 826 7.08 -16.19 -41.01
N ILE A 827 6.70 -16.83 -39.90
CA ILE A 827 5.29 -17.07 -39.54
C ILE A 827 4.52 -15.75 -39.41
N LEU A 828 5.14 -14.72 -38.82
CA LEU A 828 4.52 -13.40 -38.74
C LEU A 828 4.32 -12.77 -40.13
N GLY A 829 5.31 -12.89 -41.01
CA GLY A 829 5.23 -12.44 -42.40
C GLY A 829 4.14 -13.17 -43.19
N GLU A 830 4.09 -14.51 -43.10
CA GLU A 830 3.06 -15.36 -43.71
C GLU A 830 1.66 -14.97 -43.19
N PHE A 831 1.49 -14.80 -41.88
CA PHE A 831 0.23 -14.38 -41.28
C PHE A 831 -0.21 -12.98 -41.76
N ALA A 832 0.72 -12.04 -41.86
CA ALA A 832 0.45 -10.70 -42.37
C ALA A 832 0.01 -10.73 -43.84
N LEU A 833 0.64 -11.57 -44.67
CA LEU A 833 0.22 -11.76 -46.06
C LEU A 833 -1.20 -12.34 -46.17
N ASP A 834 -1.50 -13.39 -45.40
CA ASP A 834 -2.84 -14.02 -45.36
C ASP A 834 -3.95 -13.06 -44.88
N SER A 835 -3.55 -11.99 -44.19
CA SER A 835 -4.43 -11.00 -43.56
C SER A 835 -4.39 -9.61 -44.21
N ALA A 836 -3.69 -9.46 -45.35
CA ALA A 836 -3.37 -8.15 -45.95
C ALA A 836 -4.57 -7.23 -46.25
N ARG A 837 -5.79 -7.79 -46.35
CA ARG A 837 -7.04 -7.06 -46.61
C ARG A 837 -8.07 -7.13 -45.48
N LYS A 838 -7.70 -7.70 -44.33
CA LYS A 838 -8.62 -7.89 -43.20
C LYS A 838 -8.41 -6.80 -42.16
N GLN A 839 -9.52 -6.30 -41.61
CA GLN A 839 -9.51 -5.63 -40.31
C GLN A 839 -9.71 -6.69 -39.24
N MET A 840 -8.88 -6.66 -38.21
CA MET A 840 -8.91 -7.63 -37.12
C MET A 840 -9.06 -6.90 -35.80
N ASP A 841 -9.82 -7.48 -34.88
CA ASP A 841 -9.77 -7.08 -33.48
C ASP A 841 -8.54 -7.69 -32.79
N GLU A 842 -8.29 -7.26 -31.56
CA GLU A 842 -7.11 -7.70 -30.78
C GLU A 842 -7.08 -9.23 -30.58
N LYS A 843 -8.24 -9.82 -30.32
CA LYS A 843 -8.37 -11.26 -30.07
C LYS A 843 -8.03 -12.05 -31.33
N SER A 844 -8.63 -11.70 -32.46
CA SER A 844 -8.45 -12.42 -33.73
C SER A 844 -7.00 -12.37 -34.23
N LEU A 845 -6.34 -11.21 -34.10
CA LEU A 845 -4.93 -11.06 -34.46
C LEU A 845 -4.03 -12.01 -33.66
N PHE A 846 -4.12 -11.93 -32.34
CA PHE A 846 -3.20 -12.66 -31.47
C PHE A 846 -3.50 -14.15 -31.40
N ASP A 847 -4.77 -14.56 -31.35
CA ASP A 847 -5.15 -15.98 -31.35
C ASP A 847 -4.70 -16.66 -32.65
N GLY A 848 -4.81 -15.95 -33.79
CA GLY A 848 -4.35 -16.43 -35.09
C GLY A 848 -2.83 -16.65 -35.15
N ILE A 849 -2.04 -15.68 -34.66
CA ILE A 849 -0.58 -15.80 -34.61
C ILE A 849 -0.15 -16.93 -33.67
N ILE A 850 -0.70 -16.99 -32.45
CA ILE A 850 -0.37 -18.02 -31.45
C ILE A 850 -0.65 -19.43 -32.00
N SER A 851 -1.78 -19.60 -32.68
CA SER A 851 -2.16 -20.87 -33.30
C SER A 851 -1.12 -21.33 -34.33
N LYS A 852 -0.64 -20.44 -35.21
CA LYS A 852 0.41 -20.76 -36.18
C LYS A 852 1.76 -21.08 -35.53
N VAL A 853 2.14 -20.36 -34.48
CA VAL A 853 3.40 -20.62 -33.76
C VAL A 853 3.36 -21.99 -33.08
N LYS A 854 2.23 -22.35 -32.47
CA LYS A 854 2.03 -23.67 -31.84
C LYS A 854 2.01 -24.80 -32.86
N SER A 855 1.34 -24.64 -34.00
CA SER A 855 1.29 -25.68 -35.03
C SER A 855 2.66 -25.96 -35.65
N ALA A 856 3.54 -24.95 -35.69
CA ALA A 856 4.92 -25.10 -36.12
C ALA A 856 5.84 -25.76 -35.06
N SER A 857 5.33 -26.13 -33.87
CA SER A 857 6.12 -26.66 -32.75
C SER A 857 7.33 -25.79 -32.39
N LEU A 858 7.19 -24.47 -32.56
CA LEU A 858 8.24 -23.50 -32.31
C LEU A 858 8.29 -23.12 -30.82
N LEU A 859 9.47 -22.81 -30.30
CA LEU A 859 9.66 -22.29 -28.94
C LEU A 859 9.17 -23.26 -27.84
N THR A 860 9.27 -24.57 -28.10
CA THR A 860 8.92 -25.61 -27.13
C THR A 860 9.75 -25.47 -25.85
N GLY A 861 9.07 -25.53 -24.70
CA GLY A 861 9.69 -25.34 -23.37
C GLY A 861 9.74 -23.90 -22.87
N VAL A 862 9.34 -22.90 -23.67
CA VAL A 862 9.17 -21.52 -23.17
C VAL A 862 7.91 -21.45 -22.29
N GLN A 863 8.09 -21.08 -21.02
CA GLN A 863 6.96 -20.84 -20.11
C GLN A 863 6.19 -19.57 -20.49
N ASP A 864 4.88 -19.56 -20.25
CA ASP A 864 3.98 -18.44 -20.53
C ASP A 864 4.00 -17.97 -22.01
N LEU A 865 4.28 -18.91 -22.94
CA LEU A 865 4.52 -18.64 -24.36
C LEU A 865 3.45 -17.75 -25.01
N ASP A 866 2.17 -18.04 -24.79
CA ASP A 866 1.06 -17.30 -25.39
C ASP A 866 1.10 -15.82 -25.03
N ILE A 867 1.36 -15.50 -23.76
CA ILE A 867 1.39 -14.12 -23.27
C ILE A 867 2.68 -13.44 -23.73
N LYS A 868 3.82 -14.15 -23.75
CA LYS A 868 5.08 -13.64 -24.29
C LYS A 868 4.97 -13.30 -25.78
N ILE A 869 4.34 -14.15 -26.59
CA ILE A 869 4.08 -13.89 -28.01
C ILE A 869 3.21 -12.63 -28.17
N ARG A 870 2.12 -12.50 -27.40
CA ARG A 870 1.30 -11.28 -27.43
C ARG A 870 2.12 -10.04 -27.15
N ASN A 871 2.94 -10.07 -26.10
CA ASN A 871 3.80 -8.95 -25.72
C ASN A 871 4.82 -8.61 -26.82
N ILE A 872 5.52 -9.62 -27.35
CA ILE A 872 6.50 -9.48 -28.43
C ILE A 872 5.86 -8.84 -29.66
N VAL A 873 4.75 -9.40 -30.14
CA VAL A 873 4.06 -8.90 -31.35
C VAL A 873 3.56 -7.48 -31.12
N LYS A 874 2.89 -7.23 -29.99
CA LYS A 874 2.30 -5.92 -29.66
C LYS A 874 3.33 -4.81 -29.57
N ASN A 875 4.51 -5.08 -29.00
CA ASN A 875 5.51 -4.05 -28.73
C ASN A 875 6.51 -3.86 -29.88
N ASN A 876 6.75 -4.89 -30.70
CA ASN A 876 7.81 -4.87 -31.71
C ASN A 876 7.29 -4.96 -33.16
N PHE A 877 6.12 -5.56 -33.39
CA PHE A 877 5.59 -5.80 -34.74
C PHE A 877 4.29 -5.03 -35.05
N VAL A 878 3.78 -4.23 -34.10
CA VAL A 878 2.62 -3.36 -34.28
C VAL A 878 3.08 -1.89 -34.20
N SER A 879 2.80 -1.11 -35.24
CA SER A 879 2.99 0.34 -35.25
C SER A 879 1.74 1.08 -34.76
N TYR A 880 1.94 2.09 -33.93
CA TYR A 880 0.91 2.99 -33.41
C TYR A 880 0.95 4.36 -34.12
N ASN A 881 -0.11 5.15 -33.97
CA ASN A 881 -0.12 6.52 -34.49
C ASN A 881 0.90 7.37 -33.72
N GLY A 882 1.87 7.95 -34.43
CA GLY A 882 2.96 8.76 -33.87
C GLY A 882 4.34 8.09 -33.92
N ASP A 883 4.40 6.82 -34.30
CA ASP A 883 5.67 6.10 -34.48
C ASP A 883 6.54 6.77 -35.56
N ARG A 884 7.79 7.11 -35.20
CA ARG A 884 8.76 7.73 -36.13
C ARG A 884 9.13 6.80 -37.28
N PHE A 885 9.40 5.53 -36.95
CA PHE A 885 9.85 4.54 -37.89
C PHE A 885 8.77 3.46 -38.00
N GLN A 886 8.15 3.39 -39.17
CA GLN A 886 7.01 2.50 -39.46
C GLN A 886 7.50 1.06 -39.72
N THR A 887 8.19 0.47 -38.75
CA THR A 887 8.93 -0.81 -38.86
C THR A 887 8.08 -2.06 -38.58
N GLY A 888 6.83 -1.90 -38.17
CA GLY A 888 5.90 -2.98 -37.85
C GLY A 888 5.32 -3.70 -39.07
N LEU A 889 4.82 -4.93 -38.85
CA LEU A 889 4.02 -5.67 -39.84
C LEU A 889 2.54 -5.28 -39.79
N PHE A 890 2.08 -4.79 -38.63
CA PHE A 890 0.70 -4.41 -38.39
C PHE A 890 0.62 -2.96 -37.94
N LYS A 891 -0.50 -2.31 -38.19
CA LYS A 891 -0.85 -0.96 -37.73
C LYS A 891 -2.10 -1.01 -36.87
N CYS A 892 -2.06 -0.36 -35.71
CA CYS A 892 -3.18 -0.28 -34.77
C CYS A 892 -3.84 1.12 -34.80
N ARG A 893 -5.18 1.16 -34.82
CA ARG A 893 -5.99 2.39 -34.69
C ARG A 893 -7.09 2.19 -33.65
N GLY A 894 -7.57 3.29 -33.03
CA GLY A 894 -8.65 3.28 -32.05
C GLY A 894 -8.22 3.62 -30.63
N GLU A 895 -9.11 3.32 -29.68
CA GLU A 895 -8.94 3.55 -28.23
C GLU A 895 -8.87 2.23 -27.45
N ILE A 896 -8.45 2.31 -26.19
CA ILE A 896 -8.28 1.14 -25.31
C ILE A 896 -9.59 0.34 -25.25
N GLY A 897 -9.53 -0.94 -25.63
CA GLY A 897 -10.67 -1.85 -25.66
C GLY A 897 -11.40 -1.94 -27.00
N ASN A 898 -11.15 -1.03 -27.94
CA ASN A 898 -11.73 -1.00 -29.30
C ASN A 898 -10.65 -0.82 -30.38
N TYR A 899 -9.52 -1.51 -30.23
CA TYR A 899 -8.43 -1.44 -31.20
C TYR A 899 -8.74 -2.25 -32.45
N ILE A 900 -8.49 -1.62 -33.61
CA ILE A 900 -8.56 -2.26 -34.92
C ILE A 900 -7.14 -2.38 -35.47
N TYR A 901 -6.79 -3.58 -35.90
CA TYR A 901 -5.49 -3.93 -36.46
C TYR A 901 -5.60 -4.19 -37.96
N THR A 902 -4.68 -3.62 -38.72
CA THR A 902 -4.56 -3.76 -40.18
C THR A 902 -3.12 -4.05 -40.55
N VAL A 903 -2.88 -4.72 -41.68
CA VAL A 903 -1.53 -5.01 -42.16
C VAL A 903 -0.88 -3.75 -42.76
N GLN A 904 0.41 -3.57 -42.52
CA GLN A 904 1.21 -2.44 -43.02
C GLN A 904 1.87 -2.80 -44.37
N ASN A 905 2.10 -1.79 -45.23
CA ASN A 905 2.48 -2.01 -46.64
C ASN A 905 3.76 -2.85 -46.82
N ILE A 906 3.66 -3.84 -47.72
CA ILE A 906 4.71 -4.79 -48.17
C ILE A 906 5.30 -5.69 -47.07
N PRO A 907 4.52 -6.64 -46.50
CA PRO A 907 4.97 -7.55 -45.43
C PRO A 907 6.27 -8.29 -45.71
N ASN A 908 6.52 -8.68 -46.98
CA ASN A 908 7.74 -9.38 -47.37
C ASN A 908 9.00 -8.53 -47.17
N ILE A 909 8.96 -7.25 -47.56
CA ILE A 909 10.12 -6.35 -47.38
C ILE A 909 10.40 -6.16 -45.89
N THR A 910 9.36 -5.94 -45.09
CA THR A 910 9.53 -5.80 -43.63
C THR A 910 10.10 -7.08 -43.02
N LYS A 911 9.54 -8.25 -43.36
CA LYS A 911 10.04 -9.55 -42.92
C LYS A 911 11.51 -9.76 -43.28
N ASP A 912 11.91 -9.52 -44.53
CA ASP A 912 13.29 -9.69 -44.99
C ASP A 912 14.25 -8.73 -44.29
N ARG A 913 13.82 -7.49 -43.98
CA ARG A 913 14.62 -6.55 -43.18
C ARG A 913 14.89 -7.08 -41.76
N TRP A 914 13.88 -7.62 -41.09
CA TRP A 914 14.03 -8.19 -39.76
C TRP A 914 14.98 -9.40 -39.77
N LEU A 915 14.88 -10.28 -40.78
CA LEU A 915 15.78 -11.43 -40.94
C LEU A 915 17.24 -10.99 -41.16
N ASN A 916 17.48 -10.03 -42.04
CA ASN A 916 18.84 -9.52 -42.28
C ASN A 916 19.47 -8.90 -41.02
N LYS A 917 18.67 -8.23 -40.18
CA LYS A 917 19.15 -7.65 -38.92
C LYS A 917 19.34 -8.67 -37.80
N LEU A 918 18.57 -9.77 -37.81
CA LEU A 918 18.86 -10.91 -36.96
C LEU A 918 20.22 -11.52 -37.29
N GLU A 919 20.55 -11.69 -38.57
CA GLU A 919 21.87 -12.18 -38.97
C GLU A 919 22.99 -11.23 -38.56
N GLU A 920 22.84 -9.92 -38.80
CA GLU A 920 23.80 -8.89 -38.38
C GLU A 920 24.03 -8.89 -36.85
N LEU A 921 22.96 -9.10 -36.07
CA LEU A 921 23.04 -9.13 -34.61
C LEU A 921 23.83 -10.35 -34.10
N LEU A 922 23.65 -11.51 -34.73
CA LEU A 922 24.23 -12.78 -34.27
C LEU A 922 25.67 -13.00 -34.76
N GLU A 923 26.07 -12.39 -35.89
CA GLU A 923 27.42 -12.47 -36.48
C GLU A 923 28.56 -12.17 -35.47
N PRO A 924 28.54 -11.11 -34.64
CA PRO A 924 29.61 -10.82 -33.68
C PRO A 924 29.60 -11.65 -32.39
N CYS A 925 28.66 -12.59 -32.22
CA CYS A 925 28.42 -13.27 -30.93
C CYS A 925 28.90 -14.74 -30.91
N GLU A 926 29.82 -15.13 -31.81
CA GLU A 926 30.36 -16.50 -31.92
C GLU A 926 31.03 -17.01 -30.62
N GLU A 927 31.54 -16.12 -29.76
CA GLU A 927 32.16 -16.47 -28.46
C GLU A 927 31.18 -16.46 -27.27
N GLY A 928 29.87 -16.36 -27.50
CA GLY A 928 28.83 -16.45 -26.47
C GLY A 928 28.61 -15.18 -25.63
N ILE A 929 29.52 -14.20 -25.66
CA ILE A 929 29.30 -12.85 -25.12
C ILE A 929 29.67 -11.84 -26.20
N CYS A 930 28.79 -10.89 -26.48
CA CYS A 930 29.07 -9.79 -27.41
C CYS A 930 28.64 -8.45 -26.83
N ARG A 931 29.40 -7.40 -27.19
CA ARG A 931 29.10 -6.01 -26.84
C ARG A 931 28.81 -5.20 -28.09
N LEU A 932 27.74 -4.42 -28.02
CA LEU A 932 27.25 -3.58 -29.11
C LEU A 932 27.16 -2.13 -28.64
N TYR A 933 27.41 -1.19 -29.53
CA TYR A 933 27.24 0.24 -29.28
C TYR A 933 26.24 0.83 -30.26
N LEU A 934 25.04 1.08 -29.76
CA LEU A 934 23.91 1.57 -30.54
C LEU A 934 23.86 3.10 -30.53
N ASN A 935 23.31 3.68 -31.60
CA ASN A 935 23.07 5.12 -31.69
C ASN A 935 21.81 5.49 -30.89
N GLY A 936 21.69 6.72 -30.37
CA GLY A 936 20.54 7.06 -29.52
C GLY A 936 19.17 7.06 -30.22
N GLN A 937 19.05 7.61 -31.42
CA GLN A 937 17.76 7.79 -32.12
C GLN A 937 17.86 7.51 -33.62
N ASP A 938 17.99 6.23 -34.01
CA ASP A 938 17.84 5.80 -35.41
C ASP A 938 17.07 4.47 -35.54
N GLU A 939 16.59 4.20 -36.75
CA GLU A 939 15.77 3.01 -37.06
C GLU A 939 16.53 1.69 -36.87
N HIS A 940 17.84 1.68 -37.12
CA HIS A 940 18.69 0.51 -36.89
C HIS A 940 18.72 0.14 -35.41
N THR A 941 18.88 1.13 -34.54
CA THR A 941 18.87 0.95 -33.08
C THR A 941 17.52 0.41 -32.61
N GLU A 942 16.41 0.90 -33.14
CA GLU A 942 15.07 0.44 -32.74
C GLU A 942 14.88 -1.05 -33.05
N VAL A 943 15.25 -1.50 -34.25
CA VAL A 943 15.10 -2.91 -34.66
C VAL A 943 16.07 -3.81 -33.91
N ILE A 944 17.34 -3.43 -33.77
CA ILE A 944 18.33 -4.22 -33.02
C ILE A 944 17.94 -4.35 -31.54
N THR A 945 17.50 -3.25 -30.91
CA THR A 945 16.99 -3.27 -29.53
C THR A 945 15.78 -4.18 -29.40
N SER A 946 14.88 -4.16 -30.39
CA SER A 946 13.71 -5.04 -30.40
C SER A 946 14.09 -6.52 -30.50
N LEU A 947 15.05 -6.88 -31.36
CA LEU A 947 15.57 -8.24 -31.47
C LEU A 947 16.23 -8.72 -30.17
N LEU A 948 17.05 -7.86 -29.54
CA LEU A 948 17.65 -8.13 -28.23
C LEU A 948 16.59 -8.39 -27.16
N ASN A 949 15.55 -7.56 -27.09
CA ASN A 949 14.45 -7.74 -26.15
C ASN A 949 13.69 -9.06 -26.41
N ILE A 950 13.51 -9.45 -27.66
CA ILE A 950 12.86 -10.73 -28.03
C ILE A 950 13.71 -11.91 -27.55
N LEU A 951 15.02 -11.86 -27.77
CA LEU A 951 15.96 -12.87 -27.28
C LEU A 951 15.89 -13.01 -25.76
N ASP A 952 15.82 -11.88 -25.05
CA ASP A 952 15.71 -11.88 -23.59
C ASP A 952 14.36 -12.47 -23.14
N ILE A 953 13.22 -11.97 -23.64
CA ILE A 953 11.87 -12.48 -23.28
C ILE A 953 11.76 -14.00 -23.45
N LEU A 954 12.36 -14.55 -24.52
CA LEU A 954 12.30 -15.97 -24.83
C LEU A 954 13.31 -16.82 -24.05
N GLY A 955 14.14 -16.20 -23.21
CA GLY A 955 15.18 -16.88 -22.43
C GLY A 955 16.28 -17.48 -23.31
N MET A 956 16.59 -16.82 -24.43
CA MET A 956 17.62 -17.23 -25.39
C MET A 956 18.97 -16.56 -25.12
N ALA A 957 18.94 -15.31 -24.66
CA ALA A 957 20.11 -14.56 -24.24
C ALA A 957 19.76 -13.70 -23.02
N ASN A 958 20.76 -13.31 -22.23
CA ASN A 958 20.65 -12.28 -21.21
C ASN A 958 21.15 -10.96 -21.80
N VAL A 959 20.38 -9.89 -21.69
CA VAL A 959 20.72 -8.58 -22.28
C VAL A 959 20.84 -7.53 -21.19
N LYS A 960 21.91 -6.73 -21.25
CA LYS A 960 22.17 -5.62 -20.35
C LYS A 960 22.40 -4.34 -21.14
N PHE A 961 21.69 -3.27 -20.77
CA PHE A 961 21.83 -1.94 -21.34
C PHE A 961 22.53 -0.99 -20.38
N SER A 962 23.43 -0.15 -20.89
CA SER A 962 24.13 0.86 -20.11
C SER A 962 24.40 2.16 -20.89
N GLY A 963 24.48 3.27 -20.16
CA GLY A 963 24.72 4.61 -20.71
C GLY A 963 23.57 5.24 -21.48
N GLY A 964 22.34 4.83 -21.19
CA GLY A 964 21.11 5.49 -21.64
C GLY A 964 20.68 6.67 -20.74
N GLU A 965 19.48 7.19 -21.00
CA GLU A 965 18.84 8.25 -20.20
C GLU A 965 18.26 7.74 -18.86
N SER A 966 18.20 6.42 -18.68
CA SER A 966 17.66 5.77 -17.48
C SER A 966 18.69 5.67 -16.36
N CYS A 967 18.23 5.84 -15.11
CA CYS A 967 19.05 5.57 -13.94
C CYS A 967 19.24 4.06 -13.72
N ALA A 968 20.25 3.71 -12.94
CA ALA A 968 20.43 2.36 -12.44
C ALA A 968 20.10 2.28 -10.94
N VAL A 969 19.43 1.21 -10.54
CA VAL A 969 19.07 0.93 -9.15
C VAL A 969 20.16 0.06 -8.52
N HIS A 970 20.74 0.55 -7.42
CA HIS A 970 21.69 -0.22 -6.62
C HIS A 970 20.94 -1.08 -5.63
N LEU A 971 21.16 -2.39 -5.68
CA LEU A 971 20.50 -3.36 -4.82
C LEU A 971 21.54 -4.17 -4.04
N LYS A 972 21.25 -4.40 -2.75
CA LYS A 972 22.00 -5.32 -1.90
C LYS A 972 21.15 -6.56 -1.62
N CYS A 973 21.64 -7.70 -2.06
CA CYS A 973 21.13 -9.00 -1.65
C CYS A 973 21.81 -9.43 -0.36
N THR A 974 21.03 -9.59 0.71
CA THR A 974 21.51 -10.03 2.03
C THR A 974 21.55 -11.55 2.15
N ASP A 975 20.69 -12.28 1.43
CA ASP A 975 20.68 -13.74 1.34
C ASP A 975 20.70 -14.22 -0.12
N ARG A 976 21.92 -14.52 -0.60
CA ARG A 976 22.15 -14.97 -1.97
C ARG A 976 21.60 -16.36 -2.24
N ASN A 977 21.69 -17.25 -1.26
CA ASN A 977 21.29 -18.65 -1.42
C ASN A 977 19.77 -18.74 -1.60
N TYR A 978 19.02 -17.96 -0.81
CA TYR A 978 17.58 -17.87 -0.97
C TYR A 978 17.19 -17.44 -2.38
N ILE A 979 17.78 -16.35 -2.90
CA ILE A 979 17.47 -15.89 -4.26
C ILE A 979 17.86 -16.95 -5.29
N LEU A 980 19.11 -17.44 -5.26
CA LEU A 980 19.63 -18.39 -6.26
C LEU A 980 18.83 -19.70 -6.35
N ASN A 981 18.22 -20.13 -5.24
CA ASN A 981 17.38 -21.33 -5.20
C ASN A 981 15.94 -21.09 -5.68
N ASN A 982 15.43 -19.86 -5.64
CA ASN A 982 14.00 -19.57 -5.84
C ASN A 982 13.68 -18.70 -7.07
N PHE A 983 14.65 -17.98 -7.65
CA PHE A 983 14.35 -16.96 -8.66
C PHE A 983 13.64 -17.49 -9.92
N LYS A 984 13.94 -18.72 -10.37
CA LYS A 984 13.34 -19.31 -11.58
C LYS A 984 11.85 -19.62 -11.43
N ASN A 985 11.42 -19.95 -10.21
CA ASN A 985 10.02 -20.28 -9.90
C ASN A 985 9.34 -19.14 -9.14
N TYR A 986 9.89 -17.92 -9.24
CA TYR A 986 9.36 -16.78 -8.53
C TYR A 986 7.93 -16.47 -8.99
N TYR A 987 7.07 -16.22 -8.00
CA TYR A 987 5.68 -15.84 -8.15
C TYR A 987 5.37 -14.75 -7.15
N CYS A 988 4.96 -13.56 -7.58
CA CYS A 988 4.75 -12.42 -6.69
C CYS A 988 3.36 -12.49 -6.04
N GLU A 989 3.25 -12.83 -4.77
CA GLU A 989 1.95 -12.94 -4.09
C GLU A 989 1.24 -11.57 -4.05
N ILE A 990 1.99 -10.49 -3.88
CA ILE A 990 1.44 -9.13 -3.82
C ILE A 990 0.68 -8.76 -5.10
N THR A 991 1.18 -9.08 -6.30
CA THR A 991 0.47 -8.73 -7.55
C THR A 991 -0.82 -9.55 -7.73
N ARG A 992 -0.87 -10.78 -7.20
CA ARG A 992 -2.09 -11.58 -7.16
C ARG A 992 -3.10 -10.95 -6.21
N ASP A 993 -2.67 -10.55 -5.02
CA ASP A 993 -3.54 -9.99 -3.99
C ASP A 993 -4.10 -8.63 -4.43
N ILE A 994 -3.31 -7.78 -5.10
CA ILE A 994 -3.81 -6.54 -5.73
C ILE A 994 -4.91 -6.85 -6.75
N ARG A 995 -4.76 -7.88 -7.59
CA ARG A 995 -5.78 -8.27 -8.58
C ARG A 995 -7.06 -8.78 -7.94
N ARG A 996 -6.95 -9.65 -6.93
CA ARG A 996 -8.10 -10.14 -6.15
C ARG A 996 -8.86 -8.97 -5.52
N ARG A 997 -8.13 -8.01 -4.94
CA ARG A 997 -8.70 -6.79 -4.39
C ARG A 997 -9.45 -5.96 -5.45
N ILE A 998 -8.87 -5.78 -6.63
CA ILE A 998 -9.54 -5.08 -7.73
C ILE A 998 -10.85 -5.79 -8.12
N ASP A 999 -10.85 -7.11 -8.23
CA ASP A 999 -12.06 -7.88 -8.57
C ASP A 999 -13.12 -7.79 -7.47
N ARG A 1000 -12.70 -7.78 -6.20
CA ARG A 1000 -13.59 -7.62 -5.03
C ARG A 1000 -14.22 -6.22 -4.99
N GLU A 1001 -13.44 -5.18 -5.21
CA GLU A 1001 -13.94 -3.79 -5.32
C GLU A 1001 -14.94 -3.64 -6.46
N GLU A 1002 -14.69 -4.29 -7.61
CA GLU A 1002 -15.66 -4.31 -8.72
C GLU A 1002 -17.00 -4.89 -8.29
N GLN A 1003 -16.98 -6.00 -7.55
CA GLN A 1003 -18.20 -6.64 -7.05
C GLN A 1003 -18.95 -5.72 -6.07
N ILE A 1004 -18.25 -5.12 -5.11
CA ILE A 1004 -18.84 -4.17 -4.14
C ILE A 1004 -19.50 -3.00 -4.87
N MET A 1005 -18.82 -2.42 -5.86
CA MET A 1005 -19.39 -1.33 -6.67
C MET A 1005 -20.59 -1.79 -7.49
N ARG A 1006 -20.55 -2.99 -8.06
CA ARG A 1006 -21.69 -3.58 -8.78
C ARG A 1006 -22.90 -3.71 -7.86
N ASP A 1007 -22.71 -4.20 -6.65
CA ASP A 1007 -23.79 -4.37 -5.69
C ASP A 1007 -24.39 -3.01 -5.28
N PHE A 1008 -23.54 -2.02 -4.98
CA PHE A 1008 -23.98 -0.68 -4.63
C PHE A 1008 -24.86 -0.04 -5.72
N PHE A 1009 -24.47 -0.10 -7.00
CA PHE A 1009 -25.21 0.57 -8.08
C PHE A 1009 -26.41 -0.23 -8.61
N THR A 1010 -26.50 -1.53 -8.34
CA THR A 1010 -27.62 -2.37 -8.85
C THR A 1010 -28.69 -2.66 -7.81
N MET A 1011 -28.37 -2.61 -6.52
CA MET A 1011 -29.34 -2.77 -5.46
C MET A 1011 -30.30 -1.56 -5.39
N LYS A 1012 -31.58 -1.84 -5.14
CA LYS A 1012 -32.60 -0.83 -4.86
C LYS A 1012 -32.50 -0.40 -3.40
N LEU A 1013 -31.63 0.57 -3.15
CA LEU A 1013 -31.39 1.17 -1.83
C LEU A 1013 -31.87 2.62 -1.82
N ASP A 1014 -32.49 3.05 -0.73
CA ASP A 1014 -32.74 4.47 -0.46
C ASP A 1014 -31.46 5.22 -0.03
N ASP A 1015 -31.54 6.53 0.15
CA ASP A 1015 -30.39 7.37 0.50
C ASP A 1015 -29.72 6.94 1.83
N SER A 1016 -30.51 6.57 2.84
CA SER A 1016 -29.97 6.15 4.14
C SER A 1016 -29.27 4.81 4.03
N GLN A 1017 -29.91 3.83 3.36
CA GLN A 1017 -29.33 2.51 3.13
C GLN A 1017 -28.04 2.56 2.30
N ARG A 1018 -27.92 3.51 1.37
CA ARG A 1018 -26.68 3.75 0.61
C ARG A 1018 -25.56 4.29 1.50
N TRP A 1019 -25.88 5.21 2.40
CA TRP A 1019 -24.91 5.69 3.38
C TRP A 1019 -24.50 4.58 4.35
N ASP A 1020 -25.44 3.79 4.86
CA ASP A 1020 -25.15 2.63 5.71
C ASP A 1020 -24.25 1.61 4.98
N PHE A 1021 -24.46 1.40 3.66
CA PHE A 1021 -23.56 0.59 2.84
C PHE A 1021 -22.15 1.18 2.79
N ILE A 1022 -22.00 2.49 2.55
CA ILE A 1022 -20.70 3.16 2.52
C ILE A 1022 -20.00 3.07 3.88
N GLU A 1023 -20.70 3.28 4.98
CA GLU A 1023 -20.14 3.17 6.33
C GLU A 1023 -19.66 1.73 6.61
N ASN A 1024 -20.49 0.73 6.28
CA ASN A 1024 -20.11 -0.67 6.43
C ASN A 1024 -18.91 -1.06 5.56
N TYR A 1025 -18.77 -0.46 4.36
CA TYR A 1025 -17.58 -0.64 3.53
C TYR A 1025 -16.32 -0.14 4.25
N PHE A 1026 -16.34 1.09 4.76
CA PHE A 1026 -15.18 1.68 5.44
C PHE A 1026 -14.90 1.03 6.80
N LEU A 1027 -15.90 0.46 7.46
CA LEU A 1027 -15.74 -0.31 8.70
C LEU A 1027 -15.38 -1.79 8.45
N GLY A 1028 -15.16 -2.19 7.19
CA GLY A 1028 -14.73 -3.54 6.84
C GLY A 1028 -15.77 -4.62 7.14
N ARG A 1029 -17.06 -4.25 7.20
CA ARG A 1029 -18.20 -5.12 7.54
C ARG A 1029 -18.90 -5.74 6.34
N ILE A 1030 -18.46 -5.41 5.11
CA ILE A 1030 -19.00 -5.98 3.86
C ILE A 1030 -18.21 -7.23 3.48
N TYR A 1031 -18.85 -8.41 3.61
CA TYR A 1031 -18.28 -9.75 3.39
C TYR A 1031 -18.52 -10.32 2.00
#